data_AF-A0A223I0S3-F1
#
_entry.id   AF-A0A223I0S3-F1
#
_cell.length_a   1.000
_cell.length_b   1.000
_cell.length_c   1.000
_cell.angle_alpha   90.00
_cell.angle_beta   90.00
_cell.angle_gamma   90.00
#
_symmetry.space_group_name_H-M   'P 1'
#
loop_
_entity.id
_entity.type
_entity.pdbx_description
1 polymer ?
#
loop_
_entity_poly.entity_id
_entity_poly.type
_entity_poly.pdbx_seq_one_letter_code
_entity_poly.pdbx_strand_id
1 'polypeptide(L)'
;MRPIYDDIIFEYDNKFKKYFEEGRYMDAYKYIFKQKNLVSDLDRDIYSYLILWQIKVEIYLDIIDDAKEHFLNIFDNITLSYNNIILFIECVLLLDEFEMSLKKDGIYNQLMNYDGENIWINLYIFMLSLKNKRRNYSIKDELLYMVEKDVDRFFLSLLHTILAEIYKDEGNEKWKSELKKAKELNHHNLRMTRLEIQWGIKNDDDLKKGKYYRFYPDNKDILKKYYEIYKNEIQQNNDFKLFKFNLLEGGSTGGSSYLITYDDVNILLDCGINLKDGRLYYNDFKKLGLDIKDIDLLVVTHCHLDHCGGIVNLIKNGLNCPIIMSHETLHILNGIFSKNGNMQDLNINVEDYKLLNIINDKTLTDYCYDAVIKDKKVSLNLIPSGHILGACGVYIDIDGFSVFYTGDFTVKDVETNVGLCIPDGMNADVLITEATFGYTSSFSVYDKKIQDQLILEMLSDLTDHGVAFVPAFAVGKAQDLLLLLRRTFNYTPYNVYVDGALSYITMLYEKVKGAIYGNGILNANDIKLYDSKREFIKKEIALGNCLVMTSSDNLTEGSTSFIYGRELMSLDNAILLNISNNIKKPISMIQENIPIINHGIIQDIIEVFLKLAPKKVYIVHRGAKSNKSFNIEEVLSWFEGVDAVAP
;
A
#
# COMPACT_ATOMS: atom_id res chain seq x y z
N MET A 1 15.48 15.41 -53.36
CA MET A 1 15.34 15.46 -51.89
C MET A 1 13.87 15.52 -51.51
N ARG A 2 13.30 14.31 -51.41
CA ARG A 2 12.14 13.77 -50.68
C ARG A 2 12.46 12.26 -50.77
N PRO A 3 12.60 11.47 -49.70
CA PRO A 3 11.66 11.34 -48.57
C PRO A 3 12.32 11.14 -47.18
N ILE A 4 11.77 11.69 -46.09
CA ILE A 4 12.03 11.25 -44.69
C ILE A 4 10.77 11.40 -43.80
N TYR A 5 9.76 12.17 -44.21
CA TYR A 5 8.61 12.46 -43.33
C TYR A 5 7.50 11.39 -43.30
N ASP A 6 7.51 10.40 -44.20
CA ASP A 6 6.50 9.32 -44.20
C ASP A 6 6.85 8.16 -43.24
N ASP A 7 8.07 8.13 -42.68
CA ASP A 7 8.54 6.98 -41.89
C ASP A 7 8.44 7.17 -40.36
N ILE A 8 8.09 8.35 -39.85
CA ILE A 8 8.14 8.62 -38.39
C ILE A 8 6.84 8.22 -37.66
N ILE A 9 5.73 8.01 -38.37
CA ILE A 9 4.46 7.56 -37.76
C ILE A 9 4.29 6.02 -37.87
N PHE A 10 5.04 5.34 -38.75
CA PHE A 10 4.78 3.94 -39.09
C PHE A 10 5.70 2.90 -38.42
N GLU A 11 6.40 3.28 -37.35
CA GLU A 11 7.13 2.32 -36.50
C GLU A 11 6.57 2.25 -35.07
N TYR A 12 5.28 2.54 -34.89
CA TYR A 12 4.58 2.29 -33.63
C TYR A 12 3.94 0.90 -33.61
N ASP A 13 4.72 -0.03 -33.06
CA ASP A 13 4.39 -1.30 -32.42
C ASP A 13 3.03 -1.94 -32.77
N ASN A 14 3.08 -3.04 -33.52
CA ASN A 14 1.96 -3.89 -33.91
C ASN A 14 1.02 -4.28 -32.75
N LYS A 15 1.46 -4.16 -31.49
CA LYS A 15 0.67 -4.47 -30.29
C LYS A 15 -0.29 -3.37 -29.86
N PHE A 16 0.10 -2.09 -29.96
CA PHE A 16 -0.82 -0.97 -29.71
C PHE A 16 -1.95 -1.00 -30.73
N LYS A 17 -1.58 -1.14 -32.01
CA LYS A 17 -2.50 -1.21 -33.12
C LYS A 17 -3.47 -2.39 -32.99
N LYS A 18 -2.96 -3.55 -32.56
CA LYS A 18 -3.79 -4.72 -32.22
C LYS A 18 -4.78 -4.45 -31.08
N TYR A 19 -4.36 -3.86 -29.96
CA TYR A 19 -5.29 -3.54 -28.86
C TYR A 19 -6.33 -2.49 -29.25
N PHE A 20 -5.94 -1.54 -30.09
CA PHE A 20 -6.82 -0.50 -30.59
C PHE A 20 -7.84 -1.06 -31.60
N GLU A 21 -7.40 -1.92 -32.51
CA GLU A 21 -8.26 -2.62 -33.49
C GLU A 21 -9.17 -3.67 -32.83
N GLU A 22 -8.79 -4.22 -31.66
CA GLU A 22 -9.59 -5.14 -30.84
C GLU A 22 -10.56 -4.45 -29.85
N GLY A 23 -10.65 -3.11 -29.86
CA GLY A 23 -11.53 -2.35 -28.95
C GLY A 23 -11.06 -2.31 -27.48
N ARG A 24 -9.81 -2.70 -27.21
CA ARG A 24 -9.20 -2.74 -25.88
C ARG A 24 -8.46 -1.45 -25.57
N TYR A 25 -9.17 -0.32 -25.63
CA TYR A 25 -8.58 1.01 -25.57
C TYR A 25 -7.77 1.24 -24.28
N MET A 26 -8.25 0.77 -23.13
CA MET A 26 -7.54 0.95 -21.86
C MET A 26 -6.25 0.12 -21.76
N ASP A 27 -6.15 -0.99 -22.50
CA ASP A 27 -4.91 -1.76 -22.63
C ASP A 27 -3.96 -1.14 -23.64
N ALA A 28 -4.47 -0.51 -24.71
CA ALA A 28 -3.70 0.32 -25.63
C ALA A 28 -3.13 1.56 -24.91
N TYR A 29 -3.90 2.18 -24.00
CA TYR A 29 -3.43 3.29 -23.17
C TYR A 29 -2.41 2.83 -22.13
N LYS A 30 -2.66 1.72 -21.40
CA LYS A 30 -1.66 1.11 -20.50
C LYS A 30 -0.38 0.71 -21.24
N TYR A 31 -0.47 0.34 -22.52
CA TYR A 31 0.67 0.03 -23.38
C TYR A 31 1.54 1.25 -23.64
N ILE A 32 0.92 2.38 -23.99
CA ILE A 32 1.60 3.67 -24.16
C ILE A 32 2.25 4.11 -22.84
N PHE A 33 1.54 4.02 -21.71
CA PHE A 33 2.08 4.37 -20.38
C PHE A 33 3.22 3.44 -19.90
N LYS A 34 3.37 2.24 -20.48
CA LYS A 34 4.42 1.28 -20.12
C LYS A 34 5.73 1.46 -20.90
N GLN A 35 5.73 2.15 -22.03
CA GLN A 35 6.92 2.37 -22.85
C GLN A 35 7.80 3.47 -22.23
N LYS A 36 8.50 3.10 -21.14
CA LYS A 36 9.27 3.97 -20.23
C LYS A 36 10.49 4.72 -20.81
N ASN A 37 10.75 4.76 -22.13
CA ASN A 37 12.08 5.15 -22.62
C ASN A 37 12.18 6.07 -23.85
N LEU A 38 11.12 6.75 -24.29
CA LEU A 38 11.22 7.66 -25.44
C LEU A 38 10.49 8.98 -25.20
N VAL A 39 11.07 9.84 -24.37
CA VAL A 39 10.56 11.20 -24.19
C VAL A 39 11.73 12.16 -23.93
N SER A 40 11.96 13.10 -24.84
CA SER A 40 13.01 14.14 -24.73
C SER A 40 12.70 15.13 -23.60
N ASP A 41 13.72 15.84 -23.11
CA ASP A 41 13.63 16.81 -21.99
C ASP A 41 12.54 17.89 -22.15
N LEU A 42 11.97 18.06 -23.35
CA LEU A 42 10.90 19.02 -23.62
C LEU A 42 9.52 18.61 -23.08
N ASP A 43 9.26 17.32 -22.85
CA ASP A 43 7.93 16.83 -22.43
C ASP A 43 7.82 16.63 -20.91
N ARG A 44 8.93 16.62 -20.15
CA ARG A 44 8.90 16.56 -18.67
C ARG A 44 8.12 17.72 -18.05
N ASP A 45 8.28 18.93 -18.59
CA ASP A 45 7.49 20.08 -18.17
C ASP A 45 5.98 19.84 -18.35
N ILE A 46 5.55 19.12 -19.38
CA ILE A 46 4.12 18.95 -19.70
C ILE A 46 3.46 17.96 -18.74
N TYR A 47 4.17 16.89 -18.36
CA TYR A 47 3.70 15.96 -17.33
C TYR A 47 3.57 16.61 -15.96
N SER A 48 4.41 17.59 -15.62
CA SER A 48 4.32 18.38 -14.38
C SER A 48 3.09 19.30 -14.32
N TYR A 49 2.42 19.53 -15.46
CA TYR A 49 1.23 20.39 -15.59
C TYR A 49 -0.05 19.64 -16.01
N LEU A 50 -0.05 18.31 -16.10
CA LEU A 50 -1.26 17.53 -16.40
C LEU A 50 -2.21 17.47 -15.19
N ILE A 51 -2.79 18.63 -14.90
CA ILE A 51 -3.93 18.83 -14.05
C ILE A 51 -5.14 18.38 -14.87
N LEU A 52 -5.68 17.20 -14.57
CA LEU A 52 -6.91 16.72 -15.21
C LEU A 52 -8.10 17.48 -14.64
N TRP A 53 -8.90 18.07 -15.53
CA TRP A 53 -10.21 18.62 -15.21
C TRP A 53 -11.23 17.61 -15.67
N GLN A 54 -11.99 17.03 -14.75
CA GLN A 54 -13.06 16.12 -15.08
C GLN A 54 -14.38 16.91 -15.07
N ILE A 55 -15.03 16.95 -16.23
CA ILE A 55 -16.36 17.55 -16.39
C ILE A 55 -17.33 16.42 -16.64
N LYS A 56 -18.24 16.16 -15.70
CA LYS A 56 -19.30 15.16 -15.86
C LYS A 56 -20.60 15.83 -16.27
N VAL A 57 -21.21 15.38 -17.35
CA VAL A 57 -22.44 15.95 -17.93
C VAL A 57 -23.50 14.85 -18.06
N GLU A 58 -24.67 15.00 -17.44
CA GLU A 58 -25.80 14.07 -17.61
C GLU A 58 -26.86 14.65 -18.55
N ILE A 59 -27.23 13.92 -19.60
CA ILE A 59 -28.12 14.41 -20.66
C ILE A 59 -29.26 13.43 -20.95
N TYR A 60 -30.46 13.98 -21.12
CA TYR A 60 -31.65 13.27 -21.61
C TYR A 60 -31.89 13.63 -23.08
N LEU A 61 -32.22 12.62 -23.90
CA LEU A 61 -32.61 12.81 -25.31
C LEU A 61 -34.09 12.55 -25.49
N ASP A 62 -34.77 13.45 -26.20
CA ASP A 62 -36.22 13.33 -26.42
C ASP A 62 -36.57 12.73 -27.80
N ILE A 63 -35.67 12.80 -28.80
CA ILE A 63 -35.86 12.25 -30.16
C ILE A 63 -34.56 11.58 -30.64
N ILE A 64 -34.60 10.27 -30.85
CA ILE A 64 -33.41 9.40 -30.99
C ILE A 64 -32.61 9.67 -32.26
N ASP A 65 -33.26 9.77 -33.42
CA ASP A 65 -32.55 9.88 -34.70
C ASP A 65 -31.88 11.25 -34.88
N ASP A 66 -32.59 12.35 -34.57
CA ASP A 66 -32.03 13.70 -34.59
C ASP A 66 -30.89 13.86 -33.58
N ALA A 67 -31.04 13.27 -32.39
CA ALA A 67 -30.01 13.34 -31.36
C ALA A 67 -28.77 12.51 -31.72
N LYS A 68 -28.93 11.42 -32.49
CA LYS A 68 -27.83 10.63 -33.01
C LYS A 68 -27.05 11.37 -34.09
N GLU A 69 -27.73 12.03 -35.02
CA GLU A 69 -27.08 12.83 -36.07
C GLU A 69 -26.29 14.00 -35.46
N HIS A 70 -26.90 14.73 -34.52
CA HIS A 70 -26.19 15.77 -33.77
C HIS A 70 -25.00 15.21 -32.96
N PHE A 71 -25.18 14.06 -32.32
CA PHE A 71 -24.12 13.41 -31.55
C PHE A 71 -22.92 13.03 -32.43
N LEU A 72 -23.14 12.45 -33.60
CA LEU A 72 -22.06 12.11 -34.54
C LEU A 72 -21.39 13.38 -35.11
N ASN A 73 -22.19 14.42 -35.40
CA ASN A 73 -21.69 15.72 -35.85
C ASN A 73 -20.77 16.40 -34.82
N ILE A 74 -20.92 16.15 -33.50
CA ILE A 74 -19.97 16.65 -32.50
C ILE A 74 -18.56 16.12 -32.77
N PHE A 75 -18.42 14.82 -33.06
CA PHE A 75 -17.11 14.22 -33.32
C PHE A 75 -16.51 14.66 -34.66
N ASP A 76 -17.35 14.81 -35.68
CA ASP A 76 -16.91 15.23 -37.02
C ASP A 76 -16.50 16.72 -37.06
N ASN A 77 -17.14 17.57 -36.23
CA ASN A 77 -16.86 19.01 -36.18
C ASN A 77 -15.86 19.44 -35.10
N ILE A 78 -15.40 18.53 -34.22
CA ILE A 78 -14.21 18.78 -33.41
C ILE A 78 -13.00 18.72 -34.35
N THR A 79 -12.78 19.81 -35.09
CA THR A 79 -11.53 19.99 -35.83
C THR A 79 -10.46 20.33 -34.79
N LEU A 80 -9.61 19.36 -34.46
CA LEU A 80 -8.47 19.57 -33.58
C LEU A 80 -7.56 20.64 -34.23
N SER A 81 -7.69 21.89 -33.76
CA SER A 81 -6.80 22.95 -34.18
C SER A 81 -5.39 22.63 -33.68
N TYR A 82 -4.37 22.97 -34.47
CA TYR A 82 -2.98 22.50 -34.35
C TYR A 82 -2.24 22.78 -33.02
N ASN A 83 -2.89 23.36 -32.01
CA ASN A 83 -2.39 23.57 -30.64
C ASN A 83 -3.61 23.43 -29.70
N ASN A 84 -3.53 22.89 -28.44
CA ASN A 84 -4.47 23.12 -27.27
C ASN A 84 -4.67 21.99 -26.23
N ILE A 85 -4.75 22.33 -24.91
CA ILE A 85 -4.75 21.57 -23.60
C ILE A 85 -5.60 20.26 -23.52
N ILE A 86 -5.32 19.37 -22.54
CA ILE A 86 -6.18 18.20 -22.22
C ILE A 86 -7.38 18.56 -21.34
N LEU A 87 -8.58 18.46 -21.91
CA LEU A 87 -9.87 18.55 -21.22
C LEU A 87 -10.52 17.16 -21.20
N PHE A 88 -10.99 16.70 -20.04
CA PHE A 88 -11.69 15.42 -19.91
C PHE A 88 -13.17 15.66 -19.64
N ILE A 89 -14.02 15.37 -20.63
CA ILE A 89 -15.47 15.48 -20.49
C ILE A 89 -16.06 14.07 -20.47
N GLU A 90 -16.62 13.68 -19.32
CA GLU A 90 -17.43 12.49 -19.17
C GLU A 90 -18.90 12.86 -19.43
N CYS A 91 -19.45 12.43 -20.56
CA CYS A 91 -20.86 12.60 -20.88
C CYS A 91 -21.61 11.31 -20.55
N VAL A 92 -22.67 11.41 -19.74
CA VAL A 92 -23.49 10.29 -19.29
C VAL A 92 -24.88 10.43 -19.93
N LEU A 93 -25.23 9.48 -20.78
CA LEU A 93 -26.49 9.46 -21.54
C LEU A 93 -27.43 8.37 -20.99
N LEU A 94 -28.70 8.71 -20.71
CA LEU A 94 -29.70 7.76 -20.21
C LEU A 94 -30.61 7.26 -21.34
N LEU A 95 -30.35 6.09 -21.94
CA LEU A 95 -31.07 5.69 -23.17
C LEU A 95 -31.12 4.18 -23.44
N ASP A 96 -32.30 3.58 -23.28
CA ASP A 96 -32.54 2.17 -23.66
C ASP A 96 -32.57 1.99 -25.20
N GLU A 97 -33.18 2.93 -25.95
CA GLU A 97 -33.40 2.79 -27.40
C GLU A 97 -32.26 3.36 -28.28
N PHE A 98 -31.49 4.32 -27.77
CA PHE A 98 -30.32 4.89 -28.47
C PHE A 98 -29.16 3.89 -28.54
N GLU A 99 -28.97 3.09 -27.47
CA GLU A 99 -28.06 1.96 -27.43
C GLU A 99 -28.32 1.01 -28.60
N MET A 100 -29.58 0.65 -28.85
CA MET A 100 -29.95 -0.22 -29.98
C MET A 100 -29.62 0.43 -31.33
N SER A 101 -29.83 1.74 -31.46
CA SER A 101 -29.52 2.50 -32.68
C SER A 101 -28.01 2.60 -32.96
N LEU A 102 -27.18 2.77 -31.92
CA LEU A 102 -25.72 2.77 -32.06
C LEU A 102 -25.14 1.36 -32.29
N LYS A 103 -25.74 0.32 -31.70
CA LYS A 103 -25.37 -1.08 -31.94
C LYS A 103 -25.58 -1.46 -33.40
N LYS A 104 -26.68 -0.99 -34.00
CA LYS A 104 -27.02 -1.24 -35.41
C LYS A 104 -26.00 -0.65 -36.39
N ASP A 105 -25.40 0.49 -36.03
CA ASP A 105 -24.41 1.18 -36.87
C ASP A 105 -22.96 0.78 -36.53
N GLY A 106 -22.75 -0.12 -35.58
CA GLY A 106 -21.44 -0.69 -35.25
C GLY A 106 -20.53 0.21 -34.41
N ILE A 107 -20.97 1.41 -34.04
CA ILE A 107 -20.18 2.41 -33.30
C ILE A 107 -20.27 2.16 -31.78
N TYR A 108 -21.30 1.45 -31.30
CA TYR A 108 -21.57 1.20 -29.87
C TYR A 108 -20.36 0.62 -29.10
N ASN A 109 -19.67 -0.39 -29.63
CA ASN A 109 -18.54 -1.03 -28.95
C ASN A 109 -17.30 -0.12 -28.87
N GLN A 110 -17.23 0.93 -29.69
CA GLN A 110 -16.12 1.89 -29.68
C GLN A 110 -16.29 2.94 -28.59
N LEU A 111 -17.51 3.14 -28.08
CA LEU A 111 -17.89 4.25 -27.21
C LEU A 111 -18.21 3.85 -25.77
N MET A 112 -18.32 2.56 -25.45
CA MET A 112 -18.78 2.08 -24.15
C MET A 112 -17.65 1.68 -23.20
N ASN A 113 -17.75 2.16 -21.95
CA ASN A 113 -17.21 1.49 -20.77
C ASN A 113 -18.39 1.30 -19.80
N TYR A 114 -18.84 0.05 -19.63
CA TYR A 114 -20.09 -0.29 -18.97
C TYR A 114 -19.94 -0.19 -17.43
N ASP A 115 -20.82 0.56 -16.76
CA ASP A 115 -21.00 0.47 -15.31
C ASP A 115 -22.22 -0.41 -15.03
N GLY A 116 -21.99 -1.57 -14.42
CA GLY A 116 -22.90 -2.72 -14.44
C GLY A 116 -24.21 -2.58 -13.67
N GLU A 117 -24.40 -1.49 -12.93
CA GLU A 117 -25.57 -1.33 -12.05
C GLU A 117 -26.64 -0.38 -12.60
N ASN A 118 -26.39 0.38 -13.68
CA ASN A 118 -27.39 1.31 -14.22
C ASN A 118 -27.28 1.46 -15.77
N ILE A 119 -28.40 1.73 -16.44
CA ILE A 119 -28.49 1.87 -17.91
C ILE A 119 -27.97 3.25 -18.38
N TRP A 120 -26.67 3.49 -18.19
CA TRP A 120 -26.01 4.72 -18.66
C TRP A 120 -24.86 4.40 -19.60
N ILE A 121 -24.71 5.24 -20.63
CA ILE A 121 -23.54 5.27 -21.51
C ILE A 121 -22.58 6.34 -21.00
N ASN A 122 -21.42 5.94 -20.48
CA ASN A 122 -20.34 6.84 -20.07
C ASN A 122 -19.40 7.07 -21.25
N LEU A 123 -19.40 8.28 -21.78
CA LEU A 123 -18.59 8.69 -22.93
C LEU A 123 -17.49 9.64 -22.49
N TYR A 124 -16.23 9.32 -22.82
CA TYR A 124 -15.08 10.16 -22.50
C TYR A 124 -14.62 10.93 -23.74
N ILE A 125 -14.89 12.24 -23.78
CA ILE A 125 -14.33 13.14 -24.79
C ILE A 125 -12.99 13.65 -24.27
N PHE A 126 -11.92 13.21 -24.94
CA PHE A 126 -10.56 13.67 -24.68
C PHE A 126 -10.23 14.83 -25.61
N MET A 127 -9.85 15.97 -25.04
CA MET A 127 -9.11 16.97 -25.79
C MET A 127 -7.61 16.77 -25.56
N LEU A 128 -6.81 16.91 -26.61
CA LEU A 128 -5.37 16.67 -26.78
C LEU A 128 -4.39 17.87 -26.84
N SER A 129 -3.47 18.16 -25.90
CA SER A 129 -2.31 19.04 -26.23
C SER A 129 -0.95 18.68 -25.77
N LEU A 130 0.00 19.11 -26.61
CA LEU A 130 1.35 19.48 -26.22
C LEU A 130 1.74 20.86 -26.80
N LYS A 131 2.06 21.78 -25.88
CA LYS A 131 2.93 22.99 -25.87
C LYS A 131 2.77 24.16 -26.88
N ASN A 132 2.75 25.40 -26.33
CA ASN A 132 3.76 26.41 -26.73
C ASN A 132 4.06 27.53 -25.68
N LYS A 133 5.35 27.72 -25.37
CA LYS A 133 5.95 28.51 -24.28
C LYS A 133 5.93 30.07 -24.44
N ARG A 134 5.00 30.68 -25.21
CA ARG A 134 5.16 32.13 -25.57
C ARG A 134 3.99 33.08 -25.32
N ARG A 135 2.84 32.64 -24.82
CA ARG A 135 1.70 33.56 -24.56
C ARG A 135 1.06 33.26 -23.20
N ASN A 136 0.94 34.29 -22.37
CA ASN A 136 0.24 34.26 -21.08
C ASN A 136 -1.28 34.31 -21.31
N TYR A 137 -1.89 33.21 -21.72
CA TYR A 137 -3.34 33.07 -21.76
C TYR A 137 -3.81 32.07 -20.71
N SER A 138 -4.95 32.35 -20.08
CA SER A 138 -5.60 31.51 -19.08
C SER A 138 -6.54 30.49 -19.75
N ILE A 139 -6.91 29.42 -19.04
CA ILE A 139 -7.91 28.41 -19.49
C ILE A 139 -9.22 29.07 -19.96
N LYS A 140 -9.60 30.15 -19.28
CA LYS A 140 -10.74 30.98 -19.61
C LYS A 140 -10.61 31.63 -20.99
N ASP A 141 -9.42 32.10 -21.36
CA ASP A 141 -9.15 32.69 -22.67
C ASP A 141 -9.24 31.64 -23.79
N GLU A 142 -8.85 30.39 -23.51
CA GLU A 142 -8.98 29.28 -24.46
C GLU A 142 -10.44 28.84 -24.65
N LEU A 143 -11.23 28.74 -23.56
CA LEU A 143 -12.65 28.43 -23.65
C LEU A 143 -13.43 29.52 -24.40
N LEU A 144 -13.10 30.80 -24.16
CA LEU A 144 -13.66 31.92 -24.93
C LEU A 144 -13.31 31.82 -26.42
N TYR A 145 -12.07 31.45 -26.75
CA TYR A 145 -11.66 31.23 -28.13
C TYR A 145 -12.43 30.09 -28.79
N MET A 146 -12.70 28.99 -28.07
CA MET A 146 -13.47 27.86 -28.59
C MET A 146 -14.94 28.24 -28.86
N VAL A 147 -15.52 29.08 -28.01
CA VAL A 147 -16.86 29.65 -28.22
C VAL A 147 -16.93 30.51 -29.49
N GLU A 148 -15.83 31.14 -29.89
CA GLU A 148 -15.75 31.94 -31.11
C GLU A 148 -15.56 31.10 -32.40
N LYS A 149 -15.43 29.77 -32.28
CA LYS A 149 -15.30 28.86 -33.42
C LYS A 149 -16.64 28.29 -33.85
N ASP A 150 -16.70 27.89 -35.12
CA ASP A 150 -17.87 27.26 -35.74
C ASP A 150 -17.95 25.79 -35.31
N VAL A 151 -18.30 25.59 -34.04
CA VAL A 151 -18.56 24.27 -33.44
C VAL A 151 -20.06 24.08 -33.28
N ASP A 152 -20.50 22.83 -33.17
CA ASP A 152 -21.93 22.51 -33.08
C ASP A 152 -22.62 23.27 -31.93
N ARG A 153 -23.89 23.64 -32.14
CA ARG A 153 -24.67 24.44 -31.18
C ARG A 153 -24.76 23.82 -29.80
N PHE A 154 -24.82 22.49 -29.71
CA PHE A 154 -24.81 21.80 -28.42
C PHE A 154 -23.46 21.99 -27.71
N PHE A 155 -22.35 21.84 -28.42
CA PHE A 155 -21.02 22.03 -27.86
C PHE A 155 -20.79 23.48 -27.45
N LEU A 156 -21.28 24.45 -28.24
CA LEU A 156 -21.31 25.86 -27.84
C LEU A 156 -22.13 26.08 -26.56
N SER A 157 -23.31 25.46 -26.44
CA SER A 157 -24.14 25.52 -25.23
C SER A 157 -23.40 24.96 -23.99
N LEU A 158 -22.70 23.83 -24.14
CA LEU A 158 -21.87 23.24 -23.09
C LEU A 158 -20.70 24.16 -22.70
N LEU A 159 -19.97 24.70 -23.67
CA LEU A 159 -18.87 25.64 -23.41
C LEU A 159 -19.34 26.89 -22.68
N HIS A 160 -20.48 27.47 -23.08
CA HIS A 160 -21.10 28.60 -22.37
C HIS A 160 -21.55 28.22 -20.96
N THR A 161 -22.00 26.98 -20.72
CA THR A 161 -22.36 26.50 -19.39
C THR A 161 -21.13 26.34 -18.48
N ILE A 162 -20.02 25.82 -19.03
CA ILE A 162 -18.73 25.71 -18.33
C ILE A 162 -18.18 27.11 -18.01
N LEU A 163 -18.20 28.03 -18.98
CA LEU A 163 -17.81 29.42 -18.79
C LEU A 163 -18.67 30.10 -17.71
N ALA A 164 -19.98 29.85 -17.70
CA ALA A 164 -20.85 30.34 -16.64
C ALA A 164 -20.37 29.84 -15.27
N GLU A 165 -20.14 28.54 -15.10
CA GLU A 165 -19.66 28.01 -13.82
C GLU A 165 -18.30 28.59 -13.40
N ILE A 166 -17.40 28.88 -14.35
CA ILE A 166 -16.16 29.63 -14.10
C ILE A 166 -16.45 31.06 -13.60
N TYR A 167 -17.43 31.75 -14.18
CA TYR A 167 -17.81 33.11 -13.80
C TYR A 167 -18.66 33.22 -12.54
N LYS A 168 -19.08 32.09 -11.95
CA LYS A 168 -20.01 32.06 -10.81
C LYS A 168 -19.54 32.90 -9.63
N ASP A 169 -18.22 32.90 -9.39
CA ASP A 169 -17.60 33.66 -8.29
C ASP A 169 -17.08 35.04 -8.72
N GLU A 170 -17.05 35.35 -10.02
CA GLU A 170 -16.51 36.60 -10.58
C GLU A 170 -17.57 37.70 -10.84
N GLY A 171 -18.84 37.44 -10.51
CA GLY A 171 -19.93 38.43 -10.55
C GLY A 171 -21.17 37.99 -11.35
N ASN A 172 -22.35 38.43 -10.90
CA ASN A 172 -23.65 37.87 -11.30
C ASN A 172 -24.02 38.15 -12.78
N GLU A 173 -23.55 39.25 -13.39
CA GLU A 173 -23.95 39.60 -14.77
C GLU A 173 -23.29 38.72 -15.84
N LYS A 174 -21.99 38.40 -15.72
CA LYS A 174 -21.30 37.53 -16.67
C LYS A 174 -21.80 36.09 -16.56
N TRP A 175 -21.93 35.58 -15.33
CA TRP A 175 -22.56 34.30 -15.06
C TRP A 175 -23.96 34.19 -15.71
N LYS A 176 -24.84 35.18 -15.49
CA LYS A 176 -26.18 35.23 -16.12
C LYS A 176 -26.13 35.30 -17.65
N SER A 177 -25.21 36.09 -18.21
CA SER A 177 -25.05 36.25 -19.65
C SER A 177 -24.67 34.93 -20.32
N GLU A 178 -23.66 34.24 -19.78
CA GLU A 178 -23.21 32.95 -20.32
C GLU A 178 -24.28 31.86 -20.14
N LEU A 179 -24.99 31.81 -19.01
CA LEU A 179 -26.15 30.91 -18.84
C LEU A 179 -27.29 31.22 -19.82
N LYS A 180 -27.52 32.50 -20.13
CA LYS A 180 -28.56 32.89 -21.09
C LYS A 180 -28.19 32.41 -22.49
N LYS A 181 -26.95 32.62 -22.91
CA LYS A 181 -26.43 32.11 -24.19
C LYS A 181 -26.51 30.59 -24.26
N ALA A 182 -26.08 29.89 -23.21
CA ALA A 182 -26.20 28.44 -23.11
C ALA A 182 -27.66 27.98 -23.29
N LYS A 183 -28.60 28.65 -22.60
CA LYS A 183 -30.05 28.36 -22.69
C LYS A 183 -30.64 28.66 -24.07
N GLU A 184 -30.25 29.76 -24.71
CA GLU A 184 -30.70 30.14 -26.05
C GLU A 184 -30.19 29.16 -27.13
N LEU A 185 -29.01 28.57 -26.91
CA LEU A 185 -28.41 27.55 -27.77
C LEU A 185 -28.90 26.14 -27.46
N ASN A 186 -29.63 25.94 -26.35
CA ASN A 186 -30.07 24.62 -25.91
C ASN A 186 -31.16 24.05 -26.83
N HIS A 187 -30.94 22.87 -27.39
CA HIS A 187 -31.84 22.23 -28.34
C HIS A 187 -33.04 21.62 -27.61
N HIS A 188 -34.25 21.71 -28.18
CA HIS A 188 -35.48 21.23 -27.51
C HIS A 188 -35.50 19.73 -27.23
N ASN A 189 -34.63 18.96 -27.90
CA ASN A 189 -34.54 17.50 -27.78
C ASN A 189 -33.34 17.02 -26.95
N LEU A 190 -32.55 17.94 -26.37
CA LEU A 190 -31.35 17.67 -25.60
C LEU A 190 -31.45 18.44 -24.28
N ARG A 191 -31.67 17.73 -23.18
CA ARG A 191 -31.78 18.35 -21.85
C ARG A 191 -30.60 17.95 -20.97
N MET A 192 -29.68 18.89 -20.76
CA MET A 192 -28.67 18.76 -19.72
C MET A 192 -29.36 18.83 -18.35
N THR A 193 -29.18 17.80 -17.55
CA THR A 193 -29.83 17.66 -16.23
C THR A 193 -28.85 17.82 -15.08
N ARG A 194 -27.57 17.52 -15.30
CA ARG A 194 -26.50 17.74 -14.32
C ARG A 194 -25.18 18.09 -15.01
N LEU A 195 -24.46 19.05 -14.45
CA LEU A 195 -23.08 19.37 -14.78
C LEU A 195 -22.27 19.37 -13.49
N GLU A 196 -21.24 18.53 -13.41
CA GLU A 196 -20.29 18.48 -12.30
C GLU A 196 -18.88 18.76 -12.81
N ILE A 197 -18.27 19.84 -12.31
CA ILE A 197 -16.90 20.22 -12.67
C ILE A 197 -15.99 19.91 -11.50
N GLN A 198 -15.12 18.91 -11.67
CA GLN A 198 -14.02 18.65 -10.75
C GLN A 198 -12.79 19.41 -11.23
N TRP A 199 -12.51 20.49 -10.51
CA TRP A 199 -11.33 21.31 -10.71
C TRP A 199 -10.09 20.53 -10.28
N GLY A 200 -9.04 20.51 -11.09
CA GLY A 200 -7.76 19.97 -10.63
C GLY A 200 -7.04 20.88 -9.62
N ILE A 201 -5.93 20.37 -9.05
CA ILE A 201 -5.17 20.91 -7.89
C ILE A 201 -5.09 22.45 -7.92
N LYS A 202 -5.79 23.14 -7.00
CA LYS A 202 -5.78 24.61 -6.93
C LYS A 202 -4.69 25.18 -6.03
N ASN A 203 -4.23 24.40 -5.06
CA ASN A 203 -3.25 24.79 -4.04
C ASN A 203 -2.57 23.58 -3.40
N ASP A 204 -1.61 23.82 -2.50
CA ASP A 204 -0.84 22.78 -1.82
C ASP A 204 -1.71 21.87 -0.93
N ASP A 205 -2.84 22.35 -0.39
CA ASP A 205 -3.77 21.54 0.40
C ASP A 205 -4.56 20.54 -0.45
N ASP A 206 -4.96 20.93 -1.66
CA ASP A 206 -5.59 20.03 -2.63
C ASP A 206 -4.59 18.95 -3.09
N LEU A 207 -3.32 19.31 -3.23
CA LEU A 207 -2.25 18.36 -3.53
C LEU A 207 -2.10 17.35 -2.36
N LYS A 208 -2.01 17.82 -1.11
CA LYS A 208 -1.95 16.95 0.09
C LYS A 208 -3.10 15.93 0.13
N LYS A 209 -4.33 16.37 -0.14
CA LYS A 209 -5.52 15.52 -0.14
C LYS A 209 -5.48 14.44 -1.23
N GLY A 210 -4.99 14.78 -2.43
CA GLY A 210 -4.98 13.86 -3.57
C GLY A 210 -3.98 12.70 -3.45
N LYS A 211 -2.97 12.80 -2.58
CA LYS A 211 -1.93 11.76 -2.37
C LYS A 211 -1.33 11.21 -3.68
N TYR A 212 -1.13 12.06 -4.68
CA TYR A 212 -0.67 11.71 -6.02
C TYR A 212 0.66 10.93 -6.04
N TYR A 213 1.52 11.10 -5.04
CA TYR A 213 2.75 10.31 -4.87
C TYR A 213 2.49 8.79 -4.78
N ARG A 214 1.28 8.35 -4.39
CA ARG A 214 0.91 6.93 -4.36
C ARG A 214 0.63 6.37 -5.76
N PHE A 215 0.12 7.18 -6.67
CA PHE A 215 -0.17 6.77 -8.06
C PHE A 215 1.05 6.94 -8.97
N TYR A 216 1.89 7.93 -8.69
CA TYR A 216 3.09 8.26 -9.47
C TYR A 216 4.35 8.27 -8.60
N PRO A 217 4.71 7.15 -7.96
CA PRO A 217 5.88 7.08 -7.07
C PRO A 217 7.20 7.26 -7.82
N ASP A 218 7.21 7.11 -9.15
CA ASP A 218 8.38 7.31 -10.00
C ASP A 218 8.47 8.73 -10.59
N ASN A 219 7.54 9.63 -10.26
CA ASN A 219 7.58 11.01 -10.71
C ASN A 219 8.35 11.90 -9.72
N LYS A 220 9.63 12.11 -10.04
CA LYS A 220 10.57 12.93 -9.25
C LYS A 220 10.03 14.32 -8.90
N ASP A 221 9.39 15.01 -9.83
CA ASP A 221 8.96 16.39 -9.64
C ASP A 221 7.77 16.47 -8.68
N ILE A 222 6.83 15.52 -8.78
CA ILE A 222 5.72 15.38 -7.84
C ILE A 222 6.27 15.14 -6.43
N LEU A 223 7.17 14.18 -6.26
CA LEU A 223 7.69 13.87 -4.93
C LEU A 223 8.48 15.03 -4.33
N LYS A 224 9.30 15.74 -5.12
CA LYS A 224 10.00 16.96 -4.68
C LYS A 224 9.03 18.03 -4.20
N LYS A 225 7.92 18.26 -4.91
CA LYS A 225 6.91 19.24 -4.50
C LYS A 225 6.24 18.84 -3.17
N TYR A 226 5.91 17.56 -2.97
CA TYR A 226 5.40 17.10 -1.67
C TYR A 226 6.43 17.29 -0.56
N TYR A 227 7.70 16.98 -0.83
CA TYR A 227 8.77 17.13 0.17
C TYR A 227 8.90 18.59 0.61
N GLU A 228 8.93 19.55 -0.34
CA GLU A 228 8.95 20.98 0.01
C GLU A 228 7.69 21.45 0.76
N ILE A 229 6.53 20.83 0.49
CA ILE A 229 5.28 21.15 1.19
C ILE A 229 5.28 20.67 2.65
N TYR A 230 5.83 19.48 2.90
CA TYR A 230 5.88 18.89 4.24
C TYR A 230 7.08 19.37 5.05
N LYS A 231 8.16 19.77 4.38
CA LYS A 231 9.34 20.36 5.00
C LYS A 231 8.96 21.69 5.67
N ASN A 232 8.85 21.65 6.99
CA ASN A 232 8.61 22.85 7.79
C ASN A 232 9.81 23.80 7.73
N GLU A 233 9.55 25.11 7.74
CA GLU A 233 10.59 26.15 7.87
C GLU A 233 11.33 26.07 9.22
N ILE A 234 10.74 25.41 10.22
CA ILE A 234 11.26 25.24 11.59
C ILE A 234 12.01 23.91 11.73
N GLN A 235 12.88 23.54 10.80
CA GLN A 235 13.85 22.47 11.07
C GLN A 235 15.00 23.04 11.89
N GLN A 236 15.10 22.62 13.15
CA GLN A 236 16.24 23.00 14.00
C GLN A 236 17.54 22.55 13.33
N ASN A 237 18.58 23.38 13.49
CA ASN A 237 19.89 23.08 12.94
C ASN A 237 20.64 22.17 13.90
N ASN A 238 20.14 20.94 14.01
CA ASN A 238 20.61 19.93 14.94
C ASN A 238 22.00 19.40 14.55
N ASP A 239 22.86 19.11 15.54
CA ASP A 239 24.23 18.64 15.29
C ASP A 239 24.27 17.13 14.99
N PHE A 240 24.25 16.78 13.70
CA PHE A 240 24.37 15.40 13.23
C PHE A 240 25.72 14.75 13.58
N LYS A 241 26.74 15.48 14.01
CA LYS A 241 28.02 14.88 14.44
C LYS A 241 27.89 14.10 15.74
N LEU A 242 26.90 14.42 16.56
CA LEU A 242 26.60 13.71 17.80
C LEU A 242 25.83 12.40 17.54
N PHE A 243 25.17 12.28 16.39
CA PHE A 243 24.38 11.11 16.03
C PHE A 243 25.23 10.02 15.38
N LYS A 244 25.11 8.79 15.87
CA LYS A 244 25.69 7.58 15.28
C LYS A 244 24.61 6.51 15.14
N PHE A 245 24.66 5.81 14.01
CA PHE A 245 23.85 4.62 13.76
C PHE A 245 24.80 3.45 13.53
N ASN A 246 24.63 2.37 14.30
CA ASN A 246 25.40 1.15 14.16
C ASN A 246 24.45 -0.01 13.83
N LEU A 247 24.66 -0.61 12.66
CA LEU A 247 24.02 -1.85 12.24
C LEU A 247 24.69 -3.02 12.98
N LEU A 248 23.99 -3.64 13.93
CA LEU A 248 24.50 -4.84 14.60
C LEU A 248 24.12 -6.10 13.81
N GLU A 249 22.85 -6.22 13.46
CA GLU A 249 22.29 -7.24 12.57
C GLU A 249 21.03 -6.68 11.86
N GLY A 250 20.46 -7.40 10.88
CA GLY A 250 19.24 -6.97 10.18
C GLY A 250 19.45 -6.01 9.01
N GLY A 251 20.62 -6.07 8.35
CA GLY A 251 20.88 -5.36 7.09
C GLY A 251 20.11 -5.93 5.89
N SER A 252 19.66 -7.18 5.99
CA SER A 252 18.68 -7.85 5.14
C SER A 252 17.50 -8.31 6.02
N THR A 253 16.49 -8.97 5.45
CA THR A 253 15.43 -9.59 6.27
C THR A 253 16.00 -10.59 7.28
N GLY A 254 15.60 -10.44 8.55
CA GLY A 254 16.04 -11.27 9.68
C GLY A 254 17.09 -10.63 10.62
N GLY A 255 16.87 -10.75 11.93
CA GLY A 255 17.82 -10.32 12.97
C GLY A 255 17.92 -8.81 13.20
N SER A 256 16.85 -8.05 12.99
CA SER A 256 16.80 -6.60 13.21
C SER A 256 17.34 -6.20 14.59
N SER A 257 18.48 -5.51 14.61
CA SER A 257 19.01 -4.90 15.82
C SER A 257 19.97 -3.76 15.49
N TYR A 258 19.63 -2.58 15.97
CA TYR A 258 20.29 -1.34 15.61
C TYR A 258 20.60 -0.51 16.85
N LEU A 259 21.85 -0.05 16.98
CA LEU A 259 22.24 0.84 18.07
C LEU A 259 22.30 2.27 17.55
N ILE A 260 21.43 3.13 18.08
CA ILE A 260 21.54 4.58 17.90
C ILE A 260 22.24 5.20 19.10
N THR A 261 23.12 6.16 18.83
CA THR A 261 23.74 6.99 19.86
C THR A 261 23.53 8.44 19.50
N TYR A 262 23.08 9.26 20.44
CA TYR A 262 23.13 10.71 20.34
C TYR A 262 23.94 11.25 21.51
N ASP A 263 25.12 11.80 21.19
CA ASP A 263 26.17 12.17 22.15
C ASP A 263 26.63 10.95 22.98
N ASP A 264 26.12 10.75 24.19
CA ASP A 264 26.44 9.65 25.11
C ASP A 264 25.24 8.76 25.48
N VAL A 265 24.03 9.07 24.97
CA VAL A 265 22.82 8.27 25.17
C VAL A 265 22.75 7.16 24.11
N ASN A 266 22.69 5.91 24.55
CA ASN A 266 22.70 4.70 23.73
C ASN A 266 21.33 3.99 23.79
N ILE A 267 20.62 3.95 22.67
CA ILE A 267 19.32 3.27 22.57
C ILE A 267 19.44 2.12 21.58
N LEU A 268 19.10 0.92 22.05
CA LEU A 268 19.03 -0.29 21.24
C LEU A 268 17.60 -0.42 20.65
N LEU A 269 17.51 -0.40 19.34
CA LEU A 269 16.27 -0.59 18.57
C LEU A 269 16.22 -2.03 18.09
N ASP A 270 15.24 -2.77 18.60
CA ASP A 270 15.04 -4.19 18.42
C ASP A 270 16.25 -5.07 18.83
N CYS A 271 15.94 -6.33 19.05
CA CYS A 271 16.88 -7.35 19.46
C CYS A 271 16.56 -8.70 18.80
N GLY A 272 16.38 -8.68 17.48
CA GLY A 272 16.08 -9.85 16.68
C GLY A 272 17.14 -10.94 16.73
N ILE A 273 16.81 -12.12 16.19
CA ILE A 273 17.78 -13.17 15.85
C ILE A 273 17.62 -13.58 14.39
N ASN A 274 18.73 -13.88 13.72
CA ASN A 274 18.69 -14.54 12.43
C ASN A 274 18.81 -16.06 12.60
N LEU A 275 17.69 -16.76 12.43
CA LEU A 275 17.61 -18.21 12.60
C LEU A 275 18.48 -19.02 11.60
N LYS A 276 18.97 -18.39 10.51
CA LYS A 276 19.76 -19.09 9.48
C LYS A 276 21.22 -19.32 9.89
N ASP A 277 21.81 -18.38 10.61
CA ASP A 277 23.27 -18.33 10.78
C ASP A 277 23.72 -18.55 12.23
N GLY A 278 22.79 -18.58 13.20
CA GLY A 278 23.08 -18.87 14.62
C GLY A 278 24.05 -17.90 15.30
N ARG A 279 24.33 -16.75 14.66
CA ARG A 279 25.26 -15.73 15.16
C ARG A 279 24.61 -14.94 16.30
N LEU A 280 25.39 -14.71 17.36
CA LEU A 280 25.03 -13.80 18.45
C LEU A 280 25.77 -12.47 18.25
N TYR A 281 25.12 -11.48 17.64
CA TYR A 281 25.69 -10.15 17.38
C TYR A 281 25.97 -9.35 18.65
N TYR A 282 25.48 -9.75 19.83
CA TYR A 282 25.74 -9.05 21.10
C TYR A 282 27.23 -9.01 21.48
N ASN A 283 28.06 -9.86 20.86
CA ASN A 283 29.52 -9.77 21.01
C ASN A 283 30.11 -8.55 20.27
N ASP A 284 29.36 -7.92 19.38
CA ASP A 284 29.80 -6.80 18.56
C ASP A 284 29.75 -5.46 19.30
N PHE A 285 29.07 -5.34 20.45
CA PHE A 285 29.13 -4.12 21.29
C PHE A 285 30.58 -3.74 21.63
N LYS A 286 31.42 -4.75 21.93
CA LYS A 286 32.85 -4.53 22.22
C LYS A 286 33.62 -3.94 21.04
N LYS A 287 33.23 -4.25 19.79
CA LYS A 287 33.83 -3.65 18.59
C LYS A 287 33.52 -2.17 18.46
N LEU A 288 32.41 -1.73 19.05
CA LEU A 288 32.00 -0.34 19.15
C LEU A 288 32.59 0.38 20.37
N GLY A 289 33.41 -0.31 21.17
CA GLY A 289 33.95 0.23 22.42
C GLY A 289 32.93 0.31 23.56
N LEU A 290 31.83 -0.45 23.48
CA LEU A 290 30.75 -0.48 24.47
C LEU A 290 30.62 -1.85 25.13
N ASP A 291 30.11 -1.86 26.35
CA ASP A 291 29.57 -3.04 27.05
C ASP A 291 28.04 -3.07 26.90
N ILE A 292 27.42 -4.25 27.00
CA ILE A 292 25.95 -4.39 27.00
C ILE A 292 25.28 -3.56 28.12
N LYS A 293 26.04 -3.28 29.19
CA LYS A 293 25.61 -2.44 30.31
C LYS A 293 25.57 -0.94 29.99
N ASP A 294 26.21 -0.52 28.90
CA ASP A 294 26.23 0.88 28.47
C ASP A 294 24.98 1.27 27.65
N ILE A 295 24.08 0.31 27.40
CA ILE A 295 22.79 0.54 26.75
C ILE A 295 21.82 1.14 27.76
N ASP A 296 21.28 2.32 27.44
CA ASP A 296 20.41 3.07 28.34
C ASP A 296 18.93 2.71 28.17
N LEU A 297 18.54 2.24 26.99
CA LEU A 297 17.17 1.86 26.67
C LEU A 297 17.15 0.77 25.61
N LEU A 298 16.25 -0.21 25.76
CA LEU A 298 15.89 -1.15 24.70
C LEU A 298 14.46 -0.86 24.25
N VAL A 299 14.24 -0.72 22.95
CA VAL A 299 12.91 -0.55 22.36
C VAL A 299 12.63 -1.74 21.45
N VAL A 300 11.50 -2.42 21.64
CA VAL A 300 11.06 -3.53 20.80
C VAL A 300 9.79 -3.12 20.05
N THR A 301 9.86 -3.14 18.73
CA THR A 301 8.78 -2.67 17.84
C THR A 301 7.61 -3.64 17.79
N HIS A 302 7.89 -4.94 17.75
CA HIS A 302 6.88 -6.00 17.68
C HIS A 302 7.44 -7.38 18.06
N CYS A 303 6.56 -8.38 18.12
CA CYS A 303 6.85 -9.70 18.69
C CYS A 303 7.32 -10.78 17.69
N HIS A 304 7.75 -10.42 16.47
CA HIS A 304 8.43 -11.40 15.62
C HIS A 304 9.85 -11.67 16.13
N LEU A 305 10.34 -12.90 15.91
CA LEU A 305 11.60 -13.36 16.48
C LEU A 305 12.82 -12.67 15.88
N ASP A 306 12.72 -12.22 14.64
CA ASP A 306 13.70 -11.36 14.00
C ASP A 306 13.69 -9.92 14.49
N HIS A 307 12.85 -9.57 15.47
CA HIS A 307 12.87 -8.27 16.17
C HIS A 307 12.98 -8.41 17.70
N CYS A 308 12.51 -9.50 18.30
CA CYS A 308 12.55 -9.70 19.76
C CYS A 308 13.21 -11.00 20.23
N GLY A 309 13.62 -11.88 19.31
CA GLY A 309 14.07 -13.24 19.62
C GLY A 309 15.29 -13.32 20.53
N GLY A 310 16.07 -12.24 20.58
CA GLY A 310 17.29 -12.08 21.33
C GLY A 310 17.17 -11.60 22.77
N ILE A 311 15.97 -11.15 23.16
CA ILE A 311 15.76 -10.43 24.41
C ILE A 311 16.22 -11.23 25.65
N VAL A 312 15.94 -12.54 25.68
CA VAL A 312 16.35 -13.43 26.77
C VAL A 312 17.88 -13.50 26.86
N ASN A 313 18.56 -13.59 25.71
CA ASN A 313 20.02 -13.65 25.67
C ASN A 313 20.66 -12.33 26.07
N LEU A 314 20.08 -11.18 25.71
CA LEU A 314 20.54 -9.88 26.20
C LEU A 314 20.50 -9.79 27.72
N ILE A 315 19.38 -10.18 28.33
CA ILE A 315 19.22 -10.18 29.80
C ILE A 315 20.22 -11.13 30.46
N LYS A 316 20.41 -12.35 29.92
CA LYS A 316 21.43 -13.30 30.42
C LYS A 316 22.84 -12.71 30.42
N ASN A 317 23.16 -11.92 29.38
CA ASN A 317 24.49 -11.33 29.23
C ASN A 317 24.66 -10.02 30.01
N GLY A 318 23.62 -9.58 30.75
CA GLY A 318 23.73 -8.48 31.70
C GLY A 318 23.13 -7.15 31.24
N LEU A 319 22.29 -7.14 30.20
CA LEU A 319 21.50 -5.96 29.87
C LEU A 319 20.67 -5.53 31.09
N ASN A 320 20.78 -4.26 31.49
CA ASN A 320 20.16 -3.74 32.70
C ASN A 320 19.56 -2.34 32.51
N CYS A 321 18.73 -2.19 31.48
CA CYS A 321 18.01 -0.95 31.18
C CYS A 321 16.48 -1.18 31.16
N PRO A 322 15.66 -0.10 31.13
CA PRO A 322 14.24 -0.20 30.81
C PRO A 322 14.02 -0.74 29.39
N ILE A 323 12.92 -1.47 29.22
CA ILE A 323 12.50 -2.05 27.94
C ILE A 323 11.17 -1.41 27.55
N ILE A 324 11.07 -0.84 26.35
CA ILE A 324 9.84 -0.21 25.86
C ILE A 324 9.26 -1.05 24.73
N MET A 325 8.01 -1.45 24.86
CA MET A 325 7.23 -2.12 23.80
C MET A 325 5.74 -1.98 24.09
N SER A 326 4.86 -2.20 23.12
CA SER A 326 3.42 -2.18 23.38
C SER A 326 2.98 -3.30 24.34
N HIS A 327 1.85 -3.09 25.01
CA HIS A 327 1.25 -4.09 25.89
C HIS A 327 0.97 -5.41 25.16
N GLU A 328 0.47 -5.34 23.93
CA GLU A 328 0.20 -6.51 23.12
C GLU A 328 1.48 -7.24 22.71
N THR A 329 2.54 -6.50 22.37
CA THR A 329 3.85 -7.10 22.08
C THR A 329 4.37 -7.87 23.28
N LEU A 330 4.32 -7.29 24.48
CA LEU A 330 4.73 -7.97 25.72
C LEU A 330 3.89 -9.22 25.99
N HIS A 331 2.56 -9.13 25.80
CA HIS A 331 1.64 -10.25 26.00
C HIS A 331 1.93 -11.42 25.07
N ILE A 332 2.12 -11.16 23.77
CA ILE A 332 2.45 -12.21 22.79
C ILE A 332 3.87 -12.75 23.03
N LEU A 333 4.84 -11.89 23.33
CA LEU A 333 6.21 -12.28 23.66
C LEU A 333 6.24 -13.25 24.84
N ASN A 334 5.54 -12.95 25.94
CA ASN A 334 5.43 -13.86 27.08
C ASN A 334 4.86 -15.23 26.68
N GLY A 335 3.93 -15.27 25.74
CA GLY A 335 3.40 -16.50 25.17
C GLY A 335 4.42 -17.29 24.35
N ILE A 336 5.11 -16.61 23.41
CA ILE A 336 6.15 -17.19 22.55
C ILE A 336 7.25 -17.85 23.39
N PHE A 337 7.72 -17.13 24.40
CA PHE A 337 8.78 -17.58 25.29
C PHE A 337 8.27 -18.45 26.44
N SER A 338 7.00 -18.85 26.47
CA SER A 338 6.46 -19.77 27.49
C SER A 338 6.70 -21.25 27.14
N LYS A 339 6.47 -22.15 28.10
CA LYS A 339 6.49 -23.60 27.87
C LYS A 339 5.52 -24.06 26.77
N ASN A 340 4.43 -23.34 26.56
CA ASN A 340 3.39 -23.70 25.60
C ASN A 340 3.64 -23.13 24.20
N GLY A 341 4.57 -22.18 24.06
CA GLY A 341 4.95 -21.61 22.76
C GLY A 341 5.59 -22.65 21.81
N ASN A 342 6.17 -23.72 22.38
CA ASN A 342 6.76 -24.87 21.66
C ASN A 342 7.67 -24.48 20.49
N MET A 343 8.38 -23.35 20.62
CA MET A 343 9.34 -22.83 19.65
C MET A 343 10.67 -23.59 19.83
N GLN A 344 10.78 -24.76 19.20
CA GLN A 344 11.97 -25.61 19.26
C GLN A 344 13.24 -24.88 18.77
N ASP A 345 13.08 -23.88 17.90
CA ASP A 345 14.18 -23.13 17.27
C ASP A 345 14.89 -22.14 18.22
N LEU A 346 14.30 -21.83 19.39
CA LEU A 346 14.86 -20.82 20.30
C LEU A 346 15.86 -21.38 21.34
N ASN A 347 16.02 -22.71 21.45
CA ASN A 347 16.89 -23.36 22.45
C ASN A 347 16.70 -22.84 23.90
N ILE A 348 15.47 -22.42 24.25
CA ILE A 348 15.11 -21.89 25.56
C ILE A 348 15.02 -23.06 26.55
N ASN A 349 15.77 -22.98 27.65
CA ASN A 349 15.70 -23.99 28.70
C ASN A 349 14.73 -23.58 29.83
N VAL A 350 14.55 -24.45 30.84
CA VAL A 350 13.60 -24.18 31.94
C VAL A 350 14.01 -22.96 32.80
N GLU A 351 15.30 -22.67 32.89
CA GLU A 351 15.83 -21.53 33.64
C GLU A 351 15.54 -20.20 32.92
N ASP A 352 15.45 -20.23 31.60
CA ASP A 352 15.18 -19.07 30.76
C ASP A 352 13.76 -18.54 30.94
N TYR A 353 12.79 -19.41 31.28
CA TYR A 353 11.43 -18.96 31.64
C TYR A 353 11.43 -18.05 32.87
N LYS A 354 12.40 -18.19 33.78
CA LYS A 354 12.52 -17.32 34.96
C LYS A 354 12.96 -15.91 34.59
N LEU A 355 13.64 -15.76 33.45
CA LEU A 355 14.08 -14.45 32.95
C LEU A 355 12.93 -13.63 32.37
N LEU A 356 11.78 -14.25 32.06
CA LEU A 356 10.57 -13.52 31.66
C LEU A 356 10.08 -12.59 32.77
N ASN A 357 10.21 -12.99 34.04
CA ASN A 357 9.86 -12.09 35.15
C ASN A 357 10.77 -10.85 35.14
N ILE A 358 12.07 -11.02 34.89
CA ILE A 358 13.02 -9.89 34.79
C ILE A 358 12.68 -8.99 33.59
N ILE A 359 12.31 -9.59 32.45
CA ILE A 359 11.87 -8.84 31.27
C ILE A 359 10.62 -8.03 31.63
N ASN A 360 9.59 -8.68 32.17
CA ASN A 360 8.34 -8.04 32.57
C ASN A 360 8.55 -6.92 33.58
N ASP A 361 9.39 -7.12 34.60
CA ASP A 361 9.70 -6.11 35.62
C ASP A 361 10.43 -4.88 35.04
N LYS A 362 11.15 -5.06 33.92
CA LYS A 362 11.86 -3.99 33.21
C LYS A 362 11.04 -3.36 32.09
N THR A 363 9.96 -4.01 31.66
CA THR A 363 9.16 -3.56 30.52
C THR A 363 8.16 -2.49 30.95
N LEU A 364 8.19 -1.37 30.25
CA LEU A 364 7.18 -0.33 30.28
C LEU A 364 6.35 -0.43 29.00
N THR A 365 5.03 -0.51 29.18
CA THR A 365 4.09 -0.71 28.06
C THR A 365 3.31 0.54 27.68
N ASP A 366 3.70 1.69 28.23
CA ASP A 366 3.09 2.96 27.91
C ASP A 366 3.47 3.38 26.48
N TYR A 367 2.49 3.92 25.75
CA TYR A 367 2.72 4.44 24.40
C TYR A 367 3.59 5.71 24.38
N CYS A 368 3.84 6.30 25.55
CA CYS A 368 4.69 7.46 25.75
C CYS A 368 5.67 7.17 26.89
N TYR A 369 6.94 7.51 26.72
CA TYR A 369 7.98 7.41 27.73
C TYR A 369 8.78 8.71 27.77
N ASP A 370 8.95 9.28 28.95
CA ASP A 370 9.75 10.48 29.19
C ASP A 370 10.72 10.23 30.34
N ALA A 371 12.01 10.51 30.12
CA ALA A 371 13.03 10.39 31.14
C ALA A 371 14.17 11.39 30.93
N VAL A 372 14.96 11.59 31.99
CA VAL A 372 16.28 12.21 31.87
C VAL A 372 17.32 11.10 31.92
N ILE A 373 18.08 10.94 30.83
CA ILE A 373 19.14 9.94 30.70
C ILE A 373 20.44 10.70 30.44
N LYS A 374 21.45 10.53 31.31
CA LYS A 374 22.76 11.20 31.20
C LYS A 374 22.63 12.71 30.93
N ASP A 375 21.84 13.37 31.77
CA ASP A 375 21.53 14.81 31.72
C ASP A 375 20.82 15.30 30.44
N LYS A 376 20.34 14.39 29.58
CA LYS A 376 19.53 14.71 28.40
C LYS A 376 18.07 14.36 28.60
N LYS A 377 17.17 15.19 28.08
CA LYS A 377 15.74 14.87 28.03
C LYS A 377 15.50 13.91 26.88
N VAL A 378 15.03 12.71 27.21
CA VAL A 378 14.67 11.67 26.25
C VAL A 378 13.16 11.47 26.31
N SER A 379 12.49 11.63 25.17
CA SER A 379 11.09 11.24 25.01
C SER A 379 10.94 10.21 23.90
N LEU A 380 10.00 9.29 24.06
CA LEU A 380 9.71 8.24 23.09
C LEU A 380 8.21 8.05 22.97
N ASN A 381 7.72 7.97 21.74
CA ASN A 381 6.32 7.67 21.43
C ASN A 381 6.20 6.46 20.50
N LEU A 382 5.41 5.48 20.92
CA LEU A 382 5.01 4.35 20.09
C LEU A 382 3.81 4.74 19.23
N ILE A 383 3.89 4.47 17.93
CA ILE A 383 2.80 4.74 16.97
C ILE A 383 2.45 3.42 16.28
N PRO A 384 1.19 2.96 16.29
CA PRO A 384 0.80 1.73 15.60
C PRO A 384 1.34 1.66 14.17
N SER A 385 1.88 0.51 13.75
CA SER A 385 2.58 0.38 12.47
C SER A 385 1.82 -0.42 11.41
N GLY A 386 0.66 -1.01 11.71
CA GLY A 386 -0.10 -1.80 10.73
C GLY A 386 0.47 -3.17 10.39
N HIS A 387 1.54 -3.63 11.07
CA HIS A 387 2.21 -4.88 10.70
C HIS A 387 1.60 -6.15 11.34
N ILE A 388 1.59 -6.22 12.66
CA ILE A 388 0.91 -7.27 13.46
C ILE A 388 0.32 -6.66 14.73
N LEU A 389 -0.47 -7.41 15.48
CA LEU A 389 -1.01 -6.97 16.77
C LEU A 389 0.10 -6.42 17.69
N GLY A 390 -0.05 -5.16 18.12
CA GLY A 390 0.91 -4.47 18.96
C GLY A 390 2.08 -3.82 18.24
N ALA A 391 2.28 -4.07 16.94
CA ALA A 391 3.42 -3.53 16.22
C ALA A 391 3.37 -1.99 16.17
N CYS A 392 4.51 -1.36 16.46
CA CYS A 392 4.64 0.09 16.52
C CYS A 392 5.91 0.58 15.80
N GLY A 393 5.77 1.70 15.10
CA GLY A 393 6.88 2.61 14.84
C GLY A 393 7.20 3.41 16.10
N VAL A 394 8.40 3.98 16.15
CA VAL A 394 8.96 4.62 17.34
C VAL A 394 9.48 6.00 16.96
N TYR A 395 8.90 7.03 17.54
CA TYR A 395 9.44 8.39 17.49
C TYR A 395 10.24 8.65 18.76
N ILE A 396 11.50 9.04 18.62
CA ILE A 396 12.44 9.31 19.71
C ILE A 396 12.90 10.75 19.59
N ASP A 397 12.85 11.52 20.67
CA ASP A 397 13.43 12.86 20.76
C ASP A 397 14.46 12.87 21.90
N ILE A 398 15.67 13.34 21.60
CA ILE A 398 16.77 13.52 22.55
C ILE A 398 17.20 14.98 22.48
N ASP A 399 16.78 15.79 23.44
CA ASP A 399 17.00 17.25 23.49
C ASP A 399 16.68 17.98 22.16
N GLY A 400 15.59 17.60 21.49
CA GLY A 400 15.18 18.18 20.20
C GLY A 400 15.77 17.50 18.97
N PHE A 401 16.69 16.53 19.13
CA PHE A 401 17.14 15.66 18.03
C PHE A 401 16.18 14.48 17.87
N SER A 402 15.56 14.38 16.70
CA SER A 402 14.44 13.47 16.47
C SER A 402 14.77 12.30 15.54
N VAL A 403 14.45 11.08 15.94
CA VAL A 403 14.62 9.84 15.18
C VAL A 403 13.28 9.14 15.06
N PHE A 404 12.87 8.80 13.84
CA PHE A 404 11.73 7.91 13.61
C PHE A 404 12.22 6.55 13.12
N TYR A 405 11.94 5.49 13.87
CA TYR A 405 12.19 4.11 13.47
C TYR A 405 10.87 3.42 13.14
N THR A 406 10.69 2.91 11.91
CA THR A 406 9.41 2.36 11.49
C THR A 406 9.07 1.01 12.11
N GLY A 407 10.08 0.23 12.53
CA GLY A 407 9.92 -1.22 12.65
C GLY A 407 9.48 -1.82 11.31
N ASP A 408 8.81 -2.97 11.35
CA ASP A 408 7.99 -3.41 10.22
C ASP A 408 6.65 -2.68 10.25
N PHE A 409 6.21 -2.19 9.09
CA PHE A 409 5.03 -1.32 9.01
C PHE A 409 4.30 -1.42 7.68
N THR A 410 3.04 -1.02 7.67
CA THR A 410 2.35 -0.51 6.47
C THR A 410 1.46 0.65 6.90
N VAL A 411 1.19 1.60 5.99
CA VAL A 411 0.28 2.72 6.28
C VAL A 411 -1.20 2.33 6.17
N LYS A 412 -1.49 1.07 5.82
CA LYS A 412 -2.84 0.53 5.72
C LYS A 412 -3.22 -0.22 6.98
N ASP A 413 -4.49 -0.17 7.32
CA ASP A 413 -5.03 -1.01 8.39
C ASP A 413 -4.98 -2.48 7.99
N VAL A 414 -4.51 -3.31 8.91
CA VAL A 414 -4.73 -4.76 8.90
C VAL A 414 -5.78 -5.10 9.96
N GLU A 415 -6.33 -6.31 9.95
CA GLU A 415 -7.38 -6.68 10.92
C GLU A 415 -6.87 -6.61 12.37
N THR A 416 -5.58 -6.92 12.56
CA THR A 416 -4.95 -6.99 13.88
C THR A 416 -4.44 -5.63 14.39
N ASN A 417 -4.08 -4.69 13.51
CA ASN A 417 -3.43 -3.44 13.89
C ASN A 417 -3.77 -2.28 12.92
N VAL A 418 -3.84 -1.06 13.46
CA VAL A 418 -4.06 0.16 12.68
C VAL A 418 -2.80 0.51 11.91
N GLY A 419 -2.96 0.96 10.66
CA GLY A 419 -1.88 1.36 9.78
C GLY A 419 -1.08 2.53 10.34
N LEU A 420 0.21 2.59 9.98
CA LEU A 420 1.07 3.70 10.35
C LEU A 420 0.53 5.02 9.81
N CYS A 421 0.13 5.90 10.72
CA CYS A 421 -0.30 7.25 10.40
C CYS A 421 0.62 8.26 11.07
N ILE A 422 1.50 8.89 10.28
CA ILE A 422 2.31 10.00 10.75
C ILE A 422 1.40 11.23 10.96
N PRO A 423 1.33 11.79 12.19
CA PRO A 423 0.55 12.99 12.49
C PRO A 423 0.99 14.19 11.66
N ASP A 424 0.06 15.07 11.32
CA ASP A 424 0.37 16.29 10.58
C ASP A 424 1.31 17.19 11.40
N GLY A 425 2.35 17.70 10.74
CA GLY A 425 3.36 18.57 11.36
C GLY A 425 4.47 17.83 12.11
N MET A 426 4.39 16.50 12.26
CA MET A 426 5.49 15.70 12.81
C MET A 426 6.67 15.67 11.81
N ASN A 427 7.87 16.00 12.27
CA ASN A 427 9.11 15.89 11.49
C ASN A 427 10.11 15.01 12.25
N ALA A 428 11.08 14.45 11.52
CA ALA A 428 12.21 13.72 12.10
C ALA A 428 13.53 14.18 11.48
N ASP A 429 14.61 14.26 12.24
CA ASP A 429 15.96 14.49 11.70
C ASP A 429 16.48 13.25 10.95
N VAL A 430 16.20 12.08 11.53
CA VAL A 430 16.60 10.77 11.01
C VAL A 430 15.38 9.86 10.85
N LEU A 431 15.25 9.24 9.68
CA LEU A 431 14.32 8.14 9.44
C LEU A 431 15.09 6.82 9.31
N ILE A 432 14.72 5.81 10.10
CA ILE A 432 15.19 4.43 9.95
C ILE A 432 13.98 3.63 9.48
N THR A 433 14.00 3.11 8.25
CA THR A 433 12.84 2.47 7.63
C THR A 433 13.16 1.05 7.14
N GLU A 434 12.20 0.13 7.30
CA GLU A 434 12.26 -1.15 6.60
C GLU A 434 12.13 -0.97 5.08
N ALA A 435 12.57 -1.96 4.32
CA ALA A 435 12.40 -2.02 2.88
C ALA A 435 12.19 -3.47 2.39
N THR A 436 11.35 -4.24 3.10
CA THR A 436 11.00 -5.61 2.71
C THR A 436 10.44 -5.65 1.29
N PHE A 437 9.54 -4.71 0.95
CA PHE A 437 9.00 -4.53 -0.40
C PHE A 437 9.47 -3.25 -1.10
N GLY A 438 10.49 -2.56 -0.57
CA GLY A 438 11.06 -1.33 -1.15
C GLY A 438 11.72 -1.52 -2.53
N TYR A 439 11.94 -2.77 -2.95
CA TYR A 439 12.52 -3.15 -4.25
C TYR A 439 11.53 -3.87 -5.18
N THR A 440 10.25 -3.92 -4.80
CA THR A 440 9.20 -4.62 -5.56
C THR A 440 8.28 -3.62 -6.24
N SER A 441 8.21 -3.68 -7.58
CA SER A 441 7.40 -2.76 -8.41
C SER A 441 5.99 -3.29 -8.70
N SER A 442 5.61 -4.44 -8.13
CA SER A 442 4.47 -5.23 -8.61
C SER A 442 3.27 -5.30 -7.66
N PHE A 443 3.30 -4.67 -6.49
CA PHE A 443 2.10 -4.58 -5.66
C PHE A 443 1.33 -3.32 -6.06
N SER A 444 0.42 -3.50 -7.00
CA SER A 444 -0.64 -2.53 -7.28
C SER A 444 -1.37 -2.21 -5.98
N VAL A 445 -1.69 -0.93 -5.82
CA VAL A 445 -2.44 -0.35 -4.72
C VAL A 445 -3.82 -1.01 -4.65
N TYR A 446 -3.93 -2.19 -4.06
CA TYR A 446 -5.24 -2.72 -3.72
C TYR A 446 -5.72 -1.96 -2.50
N ASP A 447 -6.84 -1.26 -2.66
CA ASP A 447 -7.65 -0.87 -1.51
C ASP A 447 -7.91 -2.11 -0.65
N LYS A 448 -7.90 -1.96 0.67
CA LYS A 448 -8.07 -3.08 1.60
C LYS A 448 -9.36 -3.86 1.27
N LYS A 449 -10.43 -3.19 0.86
CA LYS A 449 -11.70 -3.83 0.48
C LYS A 449 -11.55 -4.73 -0.74
N ILE A 450 -10.80 -4.28 -1.75
CA ILE A 450 -10.56 -5.08 -2.97
C ILE A 450 -9.70 -6.30 -2.62
N GLN A 451 -8.67 -6.11 -1.79
CA GLN A 451 -7.86 -7.21 -1.29
C GLN A 451 -8.73 -8.22 -0.52
N ASP A 452 -9.52 -7.77 0.44
CA ASP A 452 -10.42 -8.61 1.24
C ASP A 452 -11.38 -9.40 0.32
N GLN A 453 -11.99 -8.75 -0.67
CA GLN A 453 -12.91 -9.38 -1.62
C GLN A 453 -12.22 -10.48 -2.43
N LEU A 454 -11.04 -10.21 -3.01
CA LEU A 454 -10.28 -11.20 -3.77
C LEU A 454 -9.91 -12.41 -2.92
N ILE A 455 -9.54 -12.20 -1.65
CA ILE A 455 -9.24 -13.29 -0.72
C ILE A 455 -10.48 -14.15 -0.48
N LEU A 456 -11.63 -13.52 -0.24
CA LEU A 456 -12.88 -14.23 0.04
C LEU A 456 -13.41 -15.01 -1.16
N GLU A 457 -13.38 -14.41 -2.36
CA GLU A 457 -13.74 -15.08 -3.62
C GLU A 457 -12.84 -16.30 -3.86
N MET A 458 -11.53 -16.11 -3.76
CA MET A 458 -10.57 -17.20 -3.91
C MET A 458 -10.80 -18.32 -2.86
N LEU A 459 -11.04 -17.97 -1.59
CA LEU A 459 -11.32 -18.99 -0.57
C LEU A 459 -12.65 -19.72 -0.85
N SER A 460 -13.68 -19.03 -1.31
CA SER A 460 -14.96 -19.63 -1.67
C SER A 460 -14.81 -20.64 -2.81
N ASP A 461 -14.11 -20.27 -3.87
CA ASP A 461 -13.92 -21.12 -5.05
C ASP A 461 -13.09 -22.37 -4.74
N LEU A 462 -12.09 -22.24 -3.87
CA LEU A 462 -11.17 -23.35 -3.55
C LEU A 462 -11.70 -24.31 -2.49
N THR A 463 -12.71 -23.89 -1.72
CA THR A 463 -13.29 -24.72 -0.64
C THR A 463 -14.56 -25.43 -1.05
N ASP A 464 -15.10 -25.16 -2.24
CA ASP A 464 -16.22 -25.93 -2.81
C ASP A 464 -15.78 -27.38 -3.07
N HIS A 465 -16.10 -28.28 -2.12
CA HIS A 465 -15.69 -29.69 -2.08
C HIS A 465 -14.17 -29.97 -2.01
N GLY A 466 -13.34 -28.95 -1.74
CA GLY A 466 -11.87 -29.03 -1.66
C GLY A 466 -11.28 -28.83 -0.26
N VAL A 467 -9.94 -28.94 -0.14
CA VAL A 467 -9.18 -28.60 1.07
C VAL A 467 -8.21 -27.47 0.78
N ALA A 468 -8.39 -26.33 1.44
CA ALA A 468 -7.42 -25.25 1.39
C ALA A 468 -6.41 -25.38 2.55
N PHE A 469 -5.11 -25.36 2.26
CA PHE A 469 -4.05 -25.50 3.26
C PHE A 469 -3.14 -24.28 3.32
N VAL A 470 -3.10 -23.62 4.47
CA VAL A 470 -2.30 -22.41 4.73
C VAL A 470 -1.20 -22.72 5.75
N PRO A 471 0.04 -23.01 5.30
CA PRO A 471 1.20 -22.95 6.19
C PRO A 471 1.54 -21.48 6.48
N ALA A 472 1.67 -21.12 7.76
CA ALA A 472 1.87 -19.73 8.19
C ALA A 472 2.79 -19.61 9.40
N PHE A 473 3.30 -18.38 9.61
CA PHE A 473 3.94 -18.05 10.89
C PHE A 473 2.90 -18.15 12.00
N ALA A 474 3.36 -18.48 13.21
CA ALA A 474 2.47 -18.54 14.37
C ALA A 474 1.87 -17.17 14.71
N VAL A 475 2.51 -16.06 14.30
CA VAL A 475 2.14 -14.68 14.61
C VAL A 475 2.03 -13.88 13.30
N GLY A 476 0.90 -13.22 13.06
CA GLY A 476 0.71 -12.23 11.98
C GLY A 476 -0.42 -12.56 11.01
N LYS A 477 -0.09 -12.73 9.72
CA LYS A 477 -1.06 -12.82 8.61
C LYS A 477 -2.14 -13.89 8.78
N ALA A 478 -1.83 -14.99 9.47
CA ALA A 478 -2.82 -16.03 9.74
C ALA A 478 -3.96 -15.51 10.64
N GLN A 479 -3.64 -14.73 11.67
CA GLN A 479 -4.64 -14.10 12.52
C GLN A 479 -5.43 -13.03 11.78
N ASP A 480 -4.80 -12.27 10.87
CA ASP A 480 -5.53 -11.32 10.01
C ASP A 480 -6.55 -12.05 9.14
N LEU A 481 -6.19 -13.19 8.54
CA LEU A 481 -7.13 -13.98 7.74
C LEU A 481 -8.28 -14.54 8.59
N LEU A 482 -7.99 -15.05 9.79
CA LEU A 482 -9.03 -15.54 10.70
C LEU A 482 -10.01 -14.44 11.12
N LEU A 483 -9.50 -13.23 11.40
CA LEU A 483 -10.33 -12.06 11.74
C LEU A 483 -11.13 -11.56 10.55
N LEU A 484 -10.56 -11.58 9.33
CA LEU A 484 -11.30 -11.27 8.10
C LEU A 484 -12.50 -12.23 7.95
N LEU A 485 -12.28 -13.54 8.10
CA LEU A 485 -13.35 -14.55 8.04
C LEU A 485 -14.41 -14.30 9.12
N ARG A 486 -13.97 -14.01 10.35
CA ARG A 486 -14.85 -13.71 11.49
C ARG A 486 -15.70 -12.46 11.27
N ARG A 487 -15.11 -11.41 10.70
CA ARG A 487 -15.81 -10.16 10.37
C ARG A 487 -16.79 -10.35 9.22
N THR A 488 -16.48 -11.24 8.29
CA THR A 488 -17.28 -11.47 7.08
C THR A 488 -18.45 -12.41 7.33
N PHE A 489 -18.24 -13.47 8.10
CA PHE A 489 -19.19 -14.55 8.26
C PHE A 489 -19.68 -14.67 9.69
N ASN A 490 -21.01 -14.72 9.84
CA ASN A 490 -21.62 -15.13 11.11
C ASN A 490 -21.28 -16.59 11.43
N TYR A 491 -21.25 -17.47 10.43
CA TYR A 491 -20.71 -18.84 10.46
C TYR A 491 -20.01 -19.09 9.13
N THR A 492 -18.76 -19.56 9.17
CA THR A 492 -18.04 -19.85 7.92
C THR A 492 -18.74 -20.99 7.15
N PRO A 493 -18.78 -20.94 5.81
CA PRO A 493 -19.46 -21.96 5.00
C PRO A 493 -18.72 -23.32 4.99
N TYR A 494 -17.47 -23.31 5.47
CA TYR A 494 -16.58 -24.45 5.63
C TYR A 494 -15.97 -24.43 7.03
N ASN A 495 -15.46 -25.57 7.50
CA ASN A 495 -14.72 -25.63 8.76
C ASN A 495 -13.32 -25.04 8.58
N VAL A 496 -12.89 -24.19 9.52
CA VAL A 496 -11.54 -23.61 9.57
C VAL A 496 -10.80 -24.22 10.75
N TYR A 497 -9.82 -25.08 10.48
CA TYR A 497 -9.03 -25.75 11.51
C TYR A 497 -7.69 -25.05 11.72
N VAL A 498 -7.42 -24.63 12.95
CA VAL A 498 -6.16 -23.97 13.33
C VAL A 498 -5.36 -24.90 14.26
N ASP A 499 -4.11 -25.18 13.91
CA ASP A 499 -3.25 -26.11 14.67
C ASP A 499 -1.79 -25.63 14.76
N GLY A 500 -0.98 -26.30 15.59
CA GLY A 500 0.41 -25.98 15.89
C GLY A 500 0.52 -24.81 16.87
N ALA A 501 1.69 -24.17 16.92
CA ALA A 501 1.92 -22.97 17.73
C ALA A 501 0.96 -21.83 17.33
N LEU A 502 0.53 -21.80 16.06
CA LEU A 502 -0.49 -20.88 15.57
C LEU A 502 -1.79 -20.93 16.39
N SER A 503 -2.23 -22.11 16.84
CA SER A 503 -3.45 -22.23 17.66
C SER A 503 -3.30 -21.53 19.01
N TYR A 504 -2.19 -21.78 19.69
CA TYR A 504 -1.89 -21.18 20.99
C TYR A 504 -1.72 -19.66 20.89
N ILE A 505 -1.01 -19.16 19.88
CA ILE A 505 -0.87 -17.71 19.65
C ILE A 505 -2.23 -17.07 19.33
N THR A 506 -3.08 -17.73 18.53
CA THR A 506 -4.43 -17.24 18.25
C THR A 506 -5.25 -17.08 19.54
N MET A 507 -5.14 -17.99 20.51
CA MET A 507 -5.77 -17.82 21.83
C MET A 507 -5.23 -16.61 22.61
N LEU A 508 -3.97 -16.23 22.42
CA LEU A 508 -3.43 -15.02 23.02
C LEU A 508 -3.99 -13.77 22.35
N TYR A 509 -4.17 -13.80 21.02
CA TYR A 509 -4.85 -12.74 20.28
C TYR A 509 -6.30 -12.56 20.76
N GLU A 510 -7.03 -13.66 21.05
CA GLU A 510 -8.42 -13.58 21.53
C GLU A 510 -8.55 -12.78 22.83
N LYS A 511 -7.55 -12.87 23.71
CA LYS A 511 -7.55 -12.11 24.97
C LYS A 511 -7.45 -10.60 24.77
N VAL A 512 -6.95 -10.16 23.62
CA VAL A 512 -6.75 -8.74 23.29
C VAL A 512 -7.82 -8.25 22.32
N LYS A 513 -8.13 -9.03 21.27
CA LYS A 513 -9.00 -8.63 20.16
C LYS A 513 -10.44 -9.15 20.28
N GLY A 514 -10.72 -10.04 21.24
CA GLY A 514 -12.01 -10.73 21.36
C GLY A 514 -12.06 -12.05 20.59
N ALA A 515 -13.23 -12.71 20.60
CA ALA A 515 -13.37 -14.08 20.11
C ALA A 515 -13.01 -14.24 18.61
N ILE A 516 -12.05 -15.11 18.34
CA ILE A 516 -11.61 -15.56 17.02
C ILE A 516 -12.14 -16.96 16.74
N TYR A 517 -12.03 -17.86 17.71
CA TYR A 517 -12.62 -19.20 17.64
C TYR A 517 -14.13 -19.14 17.79
N GLY A 518 -14.80 -20.13 17.21
CA GLY A 518 -16.25 -20.22 17.11
C GLY A 518 -16.76 -19.93 15.69
N ASN A 519 -18.05 -20.20 15.50
CA ASN A 519 -18.77 -20.10 14.25
C ASN A 519 -18.03 -20.65 13.01
N GLY A 520 -17.53 -21.88 13.14
CA GLY A 520 -16.82 -22.60 12.08
C GLY A 520 -15.30 -22.46 12.14
N ILE A 521 -14.74 -21.55 12.95
CA ILE A 521 -13.31 -21.50 13.27
C ILE A 521 -13.03 -22.33 14.52
N LEU A 522 -12.16 -23.34 14.39
CA LEU A 522 -11.96 -24.39 15.37
C LEU A 522 -10.47 -24.54 15.73
N ASN A 523 -10.19 -24.67 17.02
CA ASN A 523 -8.89 -25.11 17.50
C ASN A 523 -8.80 -26.63 17.36
N ALA A 524 -7.90 -27.11 16.50
CA ALA A 524 -7.77 -28.54 16.24
C ALA A 524 -7.40 -29.34 17.51
N ASN A 525 -6.70 -28.73 18.46
CA ASN A 525 -6.30 -29.39 19.71
C ASN A 525 -7.47 -29.66 20.67
N ASP A 526 -8.61 -28.99 20.48
CA ASP A 526 -9.81 -29.22 21.29
C ASP A 526 -10.64 -30.41 20.78
N ILE A 527 -10.31 -30.94 19.59
CA ILE A 527 -11.02 -32.05 18.95
C ILE A 527 -10.45 -33.38 19.44
N LYS A 528 -11.00 -33.87 20.55
CA LYS A 528 -10.58 -35.12 21.22
C LYS A 528 -11.18 -36.40 20.64
N LEU A 529 -11.61 -36.38 19.38
CA LEU A 529 -12.32 -37.48 18.73
C LEU A 529 -11.39 -38.50 18.05
N TYR A 530 -10.10 -38.21 17.94
CA TYR A 530 -9.14 -39.02 17.18
C TYR A 530 -7.91 -39.36 18.04
N ASP A 531 -7.37 -40.57 17.85
CA ASP A 531 -6.24 -41.07 18.64
C ASP A 531 -4.91 -40.43 18.21
N SER A 532 -4.85 -39.89 16.99
CA SER A 532 -3.66 -39.20 16.48
C SER A 532 -3.98 -38.08 15.49
N LYS A 533 -3.03 -37.15 15.34
CA LYS A 533 -3.10 -36.07 14.34
C LYS A 533 -3.25 -36.59 12.90
N ARG A 534 -2.57 -37.69 12.57
CA ARG A 534 -2.72 -38.32 11.24
C ARG A 534 -4.12 -38.87 11.02
N GLU A 535 -4.72 -39.43 12.07
CA GLU A 535 -6.09 -39.94 11.99
C GLU A 535 -7.09 -38.79 11.81
N PHE A 536 -6.93 -37.69 12.57
CA PHE A 536 -7.70 -36.46 12.37
C PHE A 536 -7.63 -35.98 10.92
N ILE A 537 -6.42 -35.88 10.34
CA ILE A 537 -6.26 -35.44 8.95
C ILE A 537 -6.99 -36.38 7.97
N LYS A 538 -6.85 -37.70 8.13
CA LYS A 538 -7.44 -38.67 7.20
C LYS A 538 -8.96 -38.82 7.33
N LYS A 539 -9.50 -38.65 8.53
CA LYS A 539 -10.92 -38.89 8.81
C LYS A 539 -11.77 -37.63 8.83
N GLU A 540 -11.18 -36.47 9.07
CA GLU A 540 -11.89 -35.19 9.14
C GLU A 540 -11.50 -34.27 7.97
N ILE A 541 -10.22 -33.93 7.86
CA ILE A 541 -9.75 -32.94 6.86
C ILE A 541 -9.93 -33.47 5.43
N ALA A 542 -9.60 -34.73 5.19
CA ALA A 542 -9.67 -35.34 3.86
C ALA A 542 -11.10 -35.48 3.31
N LEU A 543 -12.13 -35.25 4.13
CA LEU A 543 -13.53 -35.21 3.67
C LEU A 543 -13.83 -33.95 2.83
N GLY A 544 -12.93 -32.95 2.84
CA GLY A 544 -13.08 -31.71 2.08
C GLY A 544 -13.93 -30.65 2.80
N ASN A 545 -14.26 -29.59 2.06
CA ASN A 545 -15.01 -28.42 2.55
C ASN A 545 -14.39 -27.81 3.82
N CYS A 546 -13.07 -27.64 3.82
CA CYS A 546 -12.36 -27.05 4.96
C CYS A 546 -11.13 -26.22 4.55
N LEU A 547 -10.79 -25.28 5.43
CA LEU A 547 -9.56 -24.52 5.44
C LEU A 547 -8.72 -24.98 6.64
N VAL A 548 -7.46 -25.30 6.42
CA VAL A 548 -6.55 -25.75 7.48
C VAL A 548 -5.34 -24.82 7.54
N MET A 549 -5.14 -24.22 8.71
CA MET A 549 -4.07 -23.26 8.96
C MET A 549 -3.11 -23.79 10.03
N THR A 550 -1.82 -23.85 9.72
CA THR A 550 -0.84 -24.47 10.62
C THR A 550 0.51 -23.76 10.60
N SER A 551 1.25 -23.84 11.71
CA SER A 551 2.66 -23.45 11.78
C SER A 551 3.60 -24.62 11.46
N SER A 552 4.74 -24.44 10.76
CA SER A 552 5.39 -23.20 10.30
C SER A 552 5.09 -22.85 8.82
N ASP A 553 5.44 -21.63 8.42
CA ASP A 553 5.24 -21.05 7.07
C ASP A 553 6.07 -21.68 5.95
N ASN A 554 7.08 -22.47 6.30
CA ASN A 554 8.10 -22.99 5.38
C ASN A 554 8.15 -24.53 5.32
N LEU A 555 7.23 -25.23 5.98
CA LEU A 555 7.15 -26.71 6.03
C LEU A 555 8.45 -27.37 6.55
N THR A 556 9.09 -26.80 7.57
CA THR A 556 10.27 -27.42 8.21
C THR A 556 9.95 -28.83 8.69
N GLU A 557 10.85 -29.79 8.45
CA GLU A 557 10.68 -31.17 8.90
C GLU A 557 10.45 -31.23 10.43
N GLY A 558 9.46 -32.01 10.86
CA GLY A 558 9.04 -32.09 12.27
C GLY A 558 8.04 -31.04 12.72
N SER A 559 7.79 -29.97 11.93
CA SER A 559 6.74 -28.99 12.22
C SER A 559 5.34 -29.55 12.02
N THR A 560 4.33 -28.86 12.57
CA THR A 560 2.92 -29.26 12.37
C THR A 560 2.53 -29.13 10.90
N SER A 561 2.92 -28.04 10.24
CA SER A 561 2.63 -27.84 8.82
C SER A 561 3.28 -28.89 7.91
N PHE A 562 4.46 -29.41 8.28
CA PHE A 562 5.06 -30.54 7.57
C PHE A 562 4.23 -31.83 7.69
N ILE A 563 3.67 -32.11 8.88
CA ILE A 563 2.79 -33.28 9.09
C ILE A 563 1.54 -33.16 8.22
N TYR A 564 0.86 -32.01 8.25
CA TYR A 564 -0.32 -31.77 7.41
C TYR A 564 0.03 -31.82 5.93
N GLY A 565 1.04 -31.05 5.51
CA GLY A 565 1.47 -30.98 4.12
C GLY A 565 1.76 -32.35 3.53
N ARG A 566 2.45 -33.24 4.27
CA ARG A 566 2.76 -34.59 3.78
C ARG A 566 1.52 -35.46 3.54
N GLU A 567 0.50 -35.36 4.39
CA GLU A 567 -0.73 -36.14 4.20
C GLU A 567 -1.62 -35.50 3.11
N LEU A 568 -1.72 -34.17 3.08
CA LEU A 568 -2.53 -33.42 2.12
C LEU A 568 -1.98 -33.45 0.69
N MET A 569 -0.65 -33.57 0.51
CA MET A 569 -0.02 -33.74 -0.81
C MET A 569 -0.53 -34.97 -1.58
N SER A 570 -1.17 -35.93 -0.91
CA SER A 570 -1.75 -37.12 -1.54
C SER A 570 -3.21 -36.95 -1.98
N LEU A 571 -3.82 -35.80 -1.70
CA LEU A 571 -5.21 -35.50 -2.05
C LEU A 571 -5.28 -34.68 -3.34
N ASP A 572 -6.05 -35.16 -4.31
CA ASP A 572 -6.23 -34.49 -5.60
C ASP A 572 -7.04 -33.18 -5.48
N ASN A 573 -7.79 -32.99 -4.38
CA ASN A 573 -8.62 -31.82 -4.10
C ASN A 573 -8.02 -30.87 -3.06
N ALA A 574 -6.72 -31.02 -2.72
CA ALA A 574 -6.03 -30.12 -1.80
C ALA A 574 -5.22 -29.05 -2.54
N ILE A 575 -5.29 -27.81 -2.06
CA ILE A 575 -4.59 -26.66 -2.63
C ILE A 575 -3.81 -25.96 -1.52
N LEU A 576 -2.56 -25.61 -1.82
CA LEU A 576 -1.72 -24.82 -0.94
C LEU A 576 -1.99 -23.34 -1.16
N LEU A 577 -2.25 -22.62 -0.08
CA LEU A 577 -2.45 -21.18 -0.06
C LEU A 577 -1.27 -20.50 0.63
N ASN A 578 -0.47 -19.79 -0.16
CA ASN A 578 0.75 -19.15 0.29
C ASN A 578 0.48 -17.70 0.69
N ILE A 579 0.57 -17.41 1.99
CA ILE A 579 0.40 -16.05 2.55
C ILE A 579 1.75 -15.39 2.91
N SER A 580 2.83 -16.17 3.04
CA SER A 580 4.12 -15.72 3.59
C SER A 580 5.26 -15.65 2.56
N ASN A 581 5.08 -16.20 1.36
CA ASN A 581 6.11 -16.28 0.29
C ASN A 581 7.42 -17.00 0.67
N ASN A 582 7.40 -17.81 1.74
CA ASN A 582 8.60 -18.48 2.27
C ASN A 582 8.77 -19.94 1.85
N ILE A 583 7.80 -20.49 1.12
CA ILE A 583 7.87 -21.84 0.56
C ILE A 583 8.73 -21.80 -0.70
N LYS A 584 9.96 -22.32 -0.59
CA LYS A 584 10.96 -22.27 -1.66
C LYS A 584 11.09 -23.56 -2.47
N LYS A 585 10.46 -24.65 -2.03
CA LYS A 585 10.57 -25.97 -2.67
C LYS A 585 9.34 -26.24 -3.56
N PRO A 586 9.53 -26.85 -4.75
CA PRO A 586 8.40 -27.34 -5.52
C PRO A 586 7.68 -28.43 -4.71
N ILE A 587 6.39 -28.21 -4.48
CA ILE A 587 5.49 -29.17 -3.85
C ILE A 587 4.56 -29.66 -4.96
N SER A 588 4.23 -30.95 -4.96
CA SER A 588 3.34 -31.56 -5.96
C SER A 588 1.88 -31.06 -5.90
N MET A 589 1.55 -30.26 -4.90
CA MET A 589 0.24 -29.66 -4.66
C MET A 589 0.12 -28.34 -5.43
N ILE A 590 -1.06 -28.06 -5.98
CA ILE A 590 -1.37 -26.76 -6.60
C ILE A 590 -1.14 -25.65 -5.57
N GLN A 591 -0.55 -24.53 -6.00
CA GLN A 591 -0.21 -23.42 -5.11
C GLN A 591 -0.82 -22.12 -5.65
N GLU A 592 -1.52 -21.40 -4.78
CA GLU A 592 -2.03 -20.06 -5.05
C GLU A 592 -1.50 -19.08 -4.00
N ASN A 593 -1.24 -17.84 -4.40
CA ASN A 593 -0.73 -16.80 -3.49
C ASN A 593 -1.89 -15.91 -3.02
N ILE A 594 -2.00 -15.73 -1.71
CA ILE A 594 -2.95 -14.80 -1.11
C ILE A 594 -2.24 -13.47 -0.85
N PRO A 595 -2.73 -12.34 -1.40
CA PRO A 595 -2.07 -11.05 -1.25
C PRO A 595 -2.39 -10.41 0.12
N ILE A 596 -1.96 -11.00 1.23
CA ILE A 596 -2.03 -10.35 2.55
C ILE A 596 -0.80 -9.46 2.74
N ILE A 597 -0.99 -8.15 2.59
CA ILE A 597 0.05 -7.13 2.75
C ILE A 597 0.02 -6.63 4.19
N ASN A 598 1.14 -6.78 4.89
CA ASN A 598 1.37 -6.23 6.22
C ASN A 598 2.78 -5.61 6.35
N HIS A 599 3.46 -5.36 5.23
CA HIS A 599 4.71 -4.61 5.16
C HIS A 599 4.60 -3.51 4.11
N GLY A 600 5.46 -2.51 4.23
CA GLY A 600 5.40 -1.28 3.47
C GLY A 600 5.86 -1.53 2.05
N ILE A 601 4.99 -1.20 1.09
CA ILE A 601 5.40 -1.07 -0.30
C ILE A 601 6.16 0.25 -0.49
N ILE A 602 6.81 0.44 -1.63
CA ILE A 602 7.60 1.67 -1.88
C ILE A 602 6.78 2.97 -1.69
N GLN A 603 5.48 2.96 -2.02
CA GLN A 603 4.57 4.08 -1.80
C GLN A 603 4.37 4.40 -0.31
N ASP A 604 4.35 3.38 0.54
CA ASP A 604 4.20 3.55 1.99
C ASP A 604 5.48 4.16 2.60
N ILE A 605 6.64 3.72 2.12
CA ILE A 605 7.94 4.29 2.51
C ILE A 605 8.03 5.75 2.04
N ILE A 606 7.61 6.05 0.82
CA ILE A 606 7.54 7.43 0.29
C ILE A 606 6.58 8.27 1.12
N GLU A 607 5.40 7.76 1.50
CA GLU A 607 4.45 8.50 2.34
C GLU A 607 5.07 8.93 3.67
N VAL A 608 5.72 7.99 4.38
CA VAL A 608 6.39 8.25 5.66
C VAL A 608 7.55 9.23 5.47
N PHE A 609 8.39 9.01 4.47
CA PHE A 609 9.51 9.89 4.14
C PHE A 609 9.05 11.33 3.85
N LEU A 610 8.03 11.50 3.00
CA LEU A 610 7.53 12.82 2.63
C LEU A 610 6.95 13.54 3.85
N LYS A 611 6.13 12.85 4.66
CA LYS A 611 5.50 13.46 5.84
C LYS A 611 6.51 13.89 6.91
N LEU A 612 7.55 13.09 7.16
CA LEU A 612 8.56 13.37 8.17
C LEU A 612 9.67 14.32 7.70
N ALA A 613 9.84 14.46 6.38
CA ALA A 613 10.85 15.28 5.70
C ALA A 613 12.28 15.18 6.30
N PRO A 614 12.86 13.97 6.47
CA PRO A 614 14.11 13.78 7.19
C PRO A 614 15.34 14.21 6.39
N LYS A 615 16.39 14.65 7.10
CA LYS A 615 17.70 14.96 6.50
C LYS A 615 18.59 13.72 6.33
N LYS A 616 18.36 12.68 7.13
CA LYS A 616 19.11 11.41 7.04
C LYS A 616 18.17 10.22 7.03
N VAL A 617 18.42 9.25 6.15
CA VAL A 617 17.60 8.04 6.02
C VAL A 617 18.47 6.79 6.07
N TYR A 618 18.14 5.84 6.93
CA TYR A 618 18.74 4.51 6.97
C TYR A 618 17.72 3.48 6.48
N ILE A 619 18.09 2.75 5.43
CA ILE A 619 17.27 1.72 4.81
C ILE A 619 17.74 0.34 5.31
N VAL A 620 16.95 -0.25 6.20
CA VAL A 620 17.26 -1.51 6.88
C VAL A 620 16.21 -2.57 6.55
N HIS A 621 16.35 -3.80 7.10
CA HIS A 621 15.39 -4.88 6.93
C HIS A 621 14.97 -5.08 5.45
N ARG A 622 15.98 -5.24 4.59
CA ARG A 622 15.81 -5.18 3.13
C ARG A 622 15.42 -6.54 2.56
N GLY A 623 14.39 -6.53 1.70
CA GLY A 623 14.05 -7.67 0.85
C GLY A 623 15.09 -7.92 -0.25
N ALA A 624 14.89 -8.98 -1.04
CA ALA A 624 15.76 -9.28 -2.17
C ALA A 624 15.69 -8.16 -3.22
N LYS A 625 16.84 -7.58 -3.59
CA LYS A 625 16.91 -6.59 -4.68
C LYS A 625 16.46 -7.25 -5.99
N SER A 626 15.43 -6.69 -6.64
CA SER A 626 15.01 -7.12 -7.97
C SER A 626 15.90 -6.45 -9.04
N ASN A 627 16.08 -7.09 -10.20
CA ASN A 627 16.86 -6.54 -11.33
C ASN A 627 16.21 -5.31 -12.02
N LYS A 628 15.17 -4.70 -11.42
CA LYS A 628 14.50 -3.53 -11.98
C LYS A 628 15.18 -2.24 -11.52
N SER A 629 15.20 -1.25 -12.40
CA SER A 629 15.84 0.06 -12.18
C SER A 629 15.26 0.82 -10.99
N PHE A 630 13.93 0.81 -10.83
CA PHE A 630 13.23 1.63 -9.84
C PHE A 630 13.21 0.99 -8.43
N ASN A 631 13.87 1.65 -7.46
CA ASN A 631 13.91 1.23 -6.05
C ASN A 631 13.96 2.43 -5.09
N ILE A 632 13.80 2.17 -3.79
CA ILE A 632 13.75 3.22 -2.76
C ILE A 632 15.04 4.05 -2.64
N GLU A 633 16.23 3.46 -2.84
CA GLU A 633 17.52 4.19 -2.79
C GLU A 633 17.58 5.23 -3.92
N GLU A 634 17.12 4.85 -5.12
CA GLU A 634 17.04 5.77 -6.27
C GLU A 634 16.06 6.91 -5.99
N VAL A 635 14.87 6.62 -5.45
CA VAL A 635 13.88 7.65 -5.11
C VAL A 635 14.44 8.64 -4.10
N LEU A 636 15.06 8.16 -3.03
CA LEU A 636 15.61 9.03 -1.98
C LEU A 636 16.79 9.88 -2.49
N SER A 637 17.56 9.38 -3.47
CA SER A 637 18.64 10.15 -4.12
C SER A 637 18.16 11.40 -4.86
N TRP A 638 16.85 11.54 -5.11
CA TRP A 638 16.30 12.68 -5.82
C TRP A 638 16.23 13.95 -4.99
N PHE A 639 16.30 13.87 -3.66
CA PHE A 639 16.10 14.99 -2.75
C PHE A 639 17.44 15.59 -2.31
N GLU A 640 17.66 16.85 -2.66
CA GLU A 640 18.89 17.56 -2.27
C GLU A 640 18.91 17.80 -0.76
N GLY A 641 20.06 17.52 -0.13
CA GLY A 641 20.23 17.66 1.32
C GLY A 641 19.72 16.47 2.15
N VAL A 642 19.25 15.39 1.51
CA VAL A 642 18.92 14.12 2.16
C VAL A 642 20.06 13.13 1.97
N ASP A 643 20.63 12.63 3.07
CA ASP A 643 21.64 11.58 3.09
C ASP A 643 20.97 10.22 3.33
N ALA A 644 20.80 9.43 2.26
CA ALA A 644 20.19 8.10 2.33
C ALA A 644 21.25 7.00 2.24
N VAL A 645 21.28 6.13 3.25
CA VAL A 645 22.26 5.04 3.39
C VAL A 645 21.52 3.71 3.53
N ALA A 646 21.96 2.71 2.76
CA ALA A 646 21.48 1.33 2.87
C ALA A 646 22.64 0.44 3.38
N PRO A 647 22.88 0.41 4.70
CA PRO A 647 24.10 -0.14 5.32
C PRO A 647 24.30 -1.64 5.13
#